data_AF-A0A0C7N2P9-F1
#
_entry.id   AF-A0A0C7N2P9-F1
#
_cell.length_a   1.000
_cell.length_b   1.000
_cell.length_c   1.000
_cell.angle_alpha   90.00
_cell.angle_beta   90.00
_cell.angle_gamma   90.00
#
_symmetry.space_group_name_H-M   'P 1'
#
loop_
_entity.id
_entity.type
_entity.pdbx_description
1 polymer ?
#
loop_
_entity_poly.entity_id
_entity_poly.type
_entity_poly.pdbx_seq_one_letter_code
_entity_poly.pdbx_strand_id
1 'polypeptide(L)'
;MNNDSDSFDLDPNLVVSALRSPLIFVTSFLFNDETLLVVKNRELSVFAYLKDQESPIYRSETSKTVLEVRPCPGAEFNGNYAIIFYESGEVEVRNHRLQILDSAKLSLLQQHDQKPLVAVDAKFSRFFVTWDRRSVIKVNYAVGPTTLKLSTSQNASDVMFRSPHPIRALTTCWNTVESEDFYQMCILSQPLNSNFPTVEIWEELDLIRNKWELVIKSKSLDALPRDASYGHVSLISRTNMGFVCFLPTSTLIYDAQKAFLSQRPRFDTLKKSLNAILGLKTADVRIFPALEQSTGRAQQFIGCTNEGEFFRLQLSTLFEKKENSECASLISPEFSRDRLDSVDNCIHLRGSQFLIPTTHMGLIIFDLSDKKSIVIPCRIDSVLYSTVSGDFGNFRRLLVSGGSSGNEGFLECTFLACEASIHLSPLAHITNLRIVDFWLTKKGVFWLDSNGILYNDTGRVTYGNVLHVDLNGIFTLCQDDILLVEPIKFTQKLVFVKKNGTISWGQDGLNLPIPGFESATSTSYHVSSTQLPDASELTVVSWNSESIWFSSNRSKSVKLLGLSQVCDCLVKVWEDNTWLIFIDIFGNTQIYNTDGTLRSQFKISGHKFYLQDLQTSNRFLISCVDSIFMVSLQQSKIEAGEVNLPLRLKKMKVALGTTLIGLGNDSNFYQCDVSELLNSSFLVTKKSYRNHSHIYTKHLTIPISRRFVITSAVTQRYDKAQDKIAYESEIHVHDITAGQVAQKYPISSLFPQALISDLSALKFHKRVLWGKYSDNYTSFAKQLIFSRCFLVSLSFDFAEDDLQENLLLFTLDDETGEIELQLKTRVEFSVTSLYNYSNRMIFAAGESIQALLLDYSAKEGSFSLKTVSKALTLDSFAGYCFAFSRQGNQSVVCDEQPRGKRQKVLSQHEIIGVHSLVKGIQELEITADVAERKLSGGLTLGLKEVFIKHQRISDYSEASHYLSDLRFSSDVKMGFNENRTLSDASSFAAVNEDGDVTIMYLHHDDGEGIFLGAQFAGLPSVTGLSLADISSAEQNGAEIMGGLNRTYTQLREKFMPLFLLNTSNGGCYLVSTIISQRTLEEFIEASGTSETSVREHLNCEEMHLFGSDHKLADEPKNCIFG
;
A
#
# COMPACT_ATOMS: atom_id res chain seq x y z
N MET A 1 -49.85 22.02 15.46
CA MET A 1 -48.94 22.96 14.78
C MET A 1 -47.68 22.18 14.53
N ASN A 2 -47.56 21.71 13.29
CA ASN A 2 -46.41 20.96 12.81
C ASN A 2 -45.24 21.95 12.74
N ASN A 3 -44.15 21.66 13.46
CA ASN A 3 -42.86 22.22 13.13
C ASN A 3 -42.32 21.34 12.00
N ASP A 4 -42.43 21.85 10.78
CA ASP A 4 -41.66 21.36 9.65
C ASP A 4 -40.19 21.58 9.99
N SER A 5 -39.52 20.51 10.44
CA SER A 5 -38.07 20.40 10.38
C SER A 5 -37.74 20.18 8.90
N ASP A 6 -37.19 21.20 8.25
CA ASP A 6 -36.50 21.01 6.97
C ASP A 6 -35.50 19.87 7.16
N SER A 7 -35.74 18.77 6.44
CA SER A 7 -34.89 17.58 6.44
C SER A 7 -33.54 17.93 5.81
N PHE A 8 -32.46 17.65 6.52
CA PHE A 8 -31.10 17.72 6.00
C PHE A 8 -30.98 16.80 4.78
N ASP A 9 -30.66 17.35 3.60
CA ASP A 9 -30.81 16.66 2.30
C ASP A 9 -29.55 15.88 1.84
N LEU A 10 -28.60 15.57 2.73
CA LEU A 10 -27.41 14.76 2.41
C LEU A 10 -27.09 13.74 3.51
N ASP A 11 -27.39 12.47 3.25
CA ASP A 11 -27.01 11.34 4.10
C ASP A 11 -25.49 11.11 4.09
N PRO A 12 -24.90 10.61 5.20
CA PRO A 12 -23.48 10.25 5.25
C PRO A 12 -23.16 9.23 4.15
N ASN A 13 -22.24 9.59 3.26
CA ASN A 13 -21.92 8.79 2.08
C ASN A 13 -20.41 8.50 1.99
N LEU A 14 -20.05 7.27 2.37
CA LEU A 14 -18.69 6.76 2.24
C LEU A 14 -18.56 5.82 1.05
N VAL A 15 -17.44 5.95 0.34
CA VAL A 15 -17.03 5.09 -0.76
C VAL A 15 -15.71 4.44 -0.39
N VAL A 16 -15.71 3.11 -0.24
CA VAL A 16 -14.51 2.32 0.02
C VAL A 16 -14.06 1.63 -1.27
N SER A 17 -12.88 2.00 -1.76
CA SER A 17 -12.32 1.50 -3.03
C SER A 17 -11.06 0.67 -2.77
N ALA A 18 -11.00 -0.56 -3.27
CA ALA A 18 -9.81 -1.40 -3.12
C ALA A 18 -8.68 -0.93 -4.05
N LEU A 19 -7.59 -0.40 -3.48
CA LEU A 19 -6.34 -0.09 -4.20
C LEU A 19 -5.47 -1.35 -4.37
N ARG A 20 -5.60 -2.27 -3.42
CA ARG A 20 -5.04 -3.62 -3.46
C ARG A 20 -6.06 -4.58 -2.88
N SER A 21 -6.51 -5.56 -3.66
CA SER A 21 -7.42 -6.59 -3.18
C SER A 21 -6.67 -7.76 -2.53
N PRO A 22 -7.15 -8.31 -1.41
CA PRO A 22 -6.53 -9.45 -0.76
C PRO A 22 -6.71 -10.73 -1.59
N LEU A 23 -5.61 -11.45 -1.82
CA LEU A 23 -5.61 -12.75 -2.48
C LEU A 23 -5.36 -13.84 -1.43
N ILE A 24 -6.42 -14.54 -1.04
CA ILE A 24 -6.38 -15.55 0.03
C ILE A 24 -6.51 -16.93 -0.58
N PHE A 25 -5.64 -17.86 -0.20
CA PHE A 25 -5.77 -19.26 -0.58
C PHE A 25 -7.02 -19.88 0.07
N VAL A 26 -7.85 -20.55 -0.73
CA VAL A 26 -9.10 -21.18 -0.25
C VAL A 26 -8.93 -22.70 -0.17
N THR A 27 -8.54 -23.32 -1.28
CA THR A 27 -8.39 -24.78 -1.39
C THR A 27 -7.66 -25.17 -2.68
N SER A 28 -7.32 -26.45 -2.80
CA SER A 28 -6.68 -27.00 -3.99
C SER A 28 -6.87 -28.52 -4.06
N PHE A 29 -6.99 -29.06 -5.27
CA PHE A 29 -7.15 -30.50 -5.52
C PHE A 29 -6.85 -30.83 -6.99
N LEU A 30 -6.66 -32.12 -7.28
CA LEU A 30 -6.47 -32.60 -8.65
C LEU A 30 -7.79 -32.60 -9.44
N PHE A 31 -7.81 -31.90 -10.57
CA PHE A 31 -8.92 -31.97 -11.53
C PHE A 31 -8.88 -33.29 -12.31
N ASN A 32 -7.68 -33.78 -12.60
CA ASN A 32 -7.43 -35.09 -13.18
C ASN A 32 -5.98 -35.50 -12.85
N ASP A 33 -5.51 -36.60 -13.43
CA ASP A 33 -4.16 -37.12 -13.21
C ASP A 33 -3.02 -36.15 -13.62
N GLU A 34 -3.30 -35.12 -14.42
CA GLU A 34 -2.32 -34.22 -15.03
C GLU A 34 -2.48 -32.75 -14.61
N THR A 35 -3.56 -32.37 -13.91
CA THR A 35 -3.84 -30.96 -13.60
C THR A 35 -4.24 -30.71 -12.16
N LEU A 36 -3.65 -29.68 -11.57
CA LEU A 36 -3.91 -29.21 -10.21
C LEU A 36 -4.70 -27.90 -10.25
N LEU A 37 -5.87 -27.86 -9.61
CA LEU A 37 -6.59 -26.60 -9.37
C LEU A 37 -6.08 -25.98 -8.08
N VAL A 38 -5.68 -24.71 -8.16
CA VAL A 38 -5.41 -23.83 -7.04
C VAL A 38 -6.47 -22.74 -7.02
N VAL A 39 -7.22 -22.65 -5.92
CA VAL A 39 -8.31 -21.70 -5.72
C VAL A 39 -7.89 -20.66 -4.70
N LYS A 40 -7.91 -19.40 -5.14
CA LYS A 40 -7.88 -18.22 -4.28
C LYS A 40 -9.29 -17.61 -4.25
N ASN A 41 -9.55 -16.78 -3.25
CA ASN A 41 -10.83 -16.11 -3.03
C ASN A 41 -11.33 -15.29 -4.24
N ARG A 42 -10.45 -14.82 -5.13
CA ARG A 42 -10.79 -14.04 -6.34
C ARG A 42 -10.21 -14.61 -7.64
N GLU A 43 -9.52 -15.74 -7.57
CA GLU A 43 -8.74 -16.27 -8.70
C GLU A 43 -8.74 -17.80 -8.69
N LEU A 44 -9.02 -18.41 -9.83
CA LEU A 44 -8.92 -19.84 -10.08
C LEU A 44 -7.79 -20.10 -11.07
N SER A 45 -6.82 -20.93 -10.69
CA SER A 45 -5.63 -21.21 -11.49
C SER A 45 -5.40 -22.71 -11.63
N VAL A 46 -5.26 -23.20 -12.86
CA VAL A 46 -4.99 -24.60 -13.18
C VAL A 46 -3.53 -24.76 -13.58
N PHE A 47 -2.77 -25.58 -12.84
CA PHE A 47 -1.37 -25.88 -13.10
C PHE A 47 -1.19 -27.26 -13.72
N ALA A 48 -0.13 -27.43 -14.50
CA ALA A 48 0.33 -28.74 -14.93
C ALA A 48 0.89 -29.49 -13.72
N TYR A 49 0.31 -30.63 -13.38
CA TYR A 49 0.79 -31.49 -12.32
C TYR A 49 2.06 -32.23 -12.80
N LEU A 50 3.13 -32.21 -11.99
CA LEU A 50 4.42 -32.88 -12.26
C LEU A 50 5.25 -32.36 -13.45
N LYS A 51 4.91 -31.20 -14.02
CA LYS A 51 5.82 -30.44 -14.88
C LYS A 51 6.32 -29.26 -14.06
N ASP A 52 7.63 -29.03 -14.01
CA ASP A 52 8.25 -27.88 -13.33
C ASP A 52 7.89 -26.57 -14.07
N GLN A 53 6.61 -26.23 -14.10
CA GLN A 53 6.07 -25.01 -14.68
C GLN A 53 5.55 -24.13 -13.56
N GLU A 54 6.17 -22.96 -13.42
CA GLU A 54 5.79 -21.95 -12.43
C GLU A 54 4.51 -21.18 -12.84
N SER A 55 4.15 -21.20 -14.13
CA SER A 55 2.99 -20.49 -14.67
C SER A 55 1.76 -21.40 -14.84
N PRO A 56 0.54 -20.93 -14.52
CA PRO A 56 -0.68 -21.70 -14.72
C PRO A 56 -1.01 -21.90 -16.22
N ILE A 57 -1.60 -23.05 -16.56
CA ILE A 57 -2.16 -23.36 -17.89
C ILE A 57 -3.39 -22.50 -18.19
N TYR A 58 -4.27 -22.38 -17.18
CA TYR A 58 -5.49 -21.58 -17.25
C TYR A 58 -5.63 -20.73 -16.01
N ARG A 59 -6.09 -19.49 -16.18
CA ARG A 59 -6.39 -18.55 -15.10
C ARG A 59 -7.74 -17.90 -15.37
N SER A 60 -8.60 -17.86 -14.36
CA SER A 60 -9.87 -17.13 -14.39
C SER A 60 -10.00 -16.31 -13.13
N GLU A 61 -10.30 -15.02 -13.28
CA GLU A 61 -10.73 -14.18 -12.16
C GLU A 61 -12.22 -14.42 -11.88
N THR A 62 -12.62 -14.30 -10.62
CA THR A 62 -14.02 -14.39 -10.19
C THR A 62 -14.51 -13.02 -9.76
N SER A 63 -15.71 -12.65 -10.19
CA SER A 63 -16.39 -11.42 -9.76
C SER A 63 -16.75 -11.45 -8.26
N LYS A 64 -16.94 -12.64 -7.69
CA LYS A 64 -17.35 -12.82 -6.29
C LYS A 64 -16.29 -13.51 -5.47
N THR A 65 -16.34 -13.27 -4.15
CA THR A 65 -15.45 -13.92 -3.17
C THR A 65 -15.79 -15.40 -3.05
N VAL A 66 -14.86 -16.28 -3.40
CA VAL A 66 -14.95 -17.73 -3.24
C VAL A 66 -14.66 -18.09 -1.78
N LEU A 67 -15.57 -18.82 -1.12
CA LEU A 67 -15.40 -19.30 0.26
C LEU A 67 -14.97 -20.76 0.34
N GLU A 68 -15.42 -21.60 -0.59
CA GLU A 68 -15.04 -23.01 -0.64
C GLU A 68 -15.17 -23.56 -2.07
N VAL A 69 -14.35 -24.56 -2.40
CA VAL A 69 -14.52 -25.34 -3.64
C VAL A 69 -14.40 -26.82 -3.34
N ARG A 70 -15.28 -27.65 -3.93
CA ARG A 70 -15.22 -29.10 -3.80
C ARG A 70 -15.11 -29.81 -5.15
N PRO A 71 -14.25 -30.85 -5.25
CA PRO A 71 -14.26 -31.72 -6.41
C PRO A 71 -15.57 -32.50 -6.47
N CYS A 72 -16.15 -32.58 -7.65
CA CYS A 72 -17.30 -33.41 -7.96
C CYS A 72 -16.94 -34.37 -9.09
N PRO A 73 -16.77 -35.67 -8.82
CA PRO A 73 -16.45 -36.65 -9.86
C PRO A 73 -17.68 -36.90 -10.73
N GLY A 74 -17.53 -36.79 -12.06
CA GLY A 74 -18.57 -37.17 -13.01
C GLY A 74 -18.65 -38.68 -13.13
N ALA A 75 -19.79 -39.29 -12.77
CA ALA A 75 -19.95 -40.75 -12.76
C ALA A 75 -19.76 -41.42 -14.14
N GLU A 76 -19.91 -40.67 -15.24
CA GLU A 76 -19.87 -41.21 -16.62
C GLU A 76 -18.73 -40.64 -17.50
N PHE A 77 -18.04 -39.58 -17.05
CA PHE A 77 -16.95 -38.94 -17.80
C PHE A 77 -15.68 -38.92 -16.97
N ASN A 78 -14.54 -39.16 -17.62
CA ASN A 78 -13.19 -39.05 -17.07
C ASN A 78 -12.79 -37.60 -16.68
N GLY A 79 -13.74 -36.72 -16.37
CA GLY A 79 -13.52 -35.33 -16.00
C GLY A 79 -14.16 -34.99 -14.65
N ASN A 80 -13.38 -34.41 -13.75
CA ASN A 80 -13.91 -33.83 -12.50
C ASN A 80 -14.43 -32.41 -12.75
N TYR A 81 -15.48 -32.05 -12.03
CA TYR A 81 -16.03 -30.69 -11.97
C TYR A 81 -15.63 -30.03 -10.65
N ALA A 82 -15.57 -28.70 -10.66
CA ALA A 82 -15.41 -27.90 -9.45
C ALA A 82 -16.75 -27.25 -9.10
N ILE A 83 -17.28 -27.54 -7.91
CA ILE A 83 -18.43 -26.84 -7.34
C ILE A 83 -17.88 -25.72 -6.45
N ILE A 84 -18.19 -24.48 -6.80
CA ILE A 84 -17.65 -23.26 -6.20
C ILE A 84 -18.76 -22.59 -5.38
N PHE A 85 -18.45 -22.28 -4.13
CA PHE A 85 -19.36 -21.66 -3.18
C PHE A 85 -18.91 -20.22 -2.90
N TYR A 86 -19.75 -19.24 -3.23
CA TYR A 86 -19.46 -17.82 -3.07
C TYR A 86 -20.10 -17.23 -1.83
N GLU A 87 -19.47 -16.22 -1.26
CA GLU A 87 -19.97 -15.41 -0.13
C GLU A 87 -21.41 -14.89 -0.33
N SER A 88 -21.80 -14.60 -1.58
CA SER A 88 -23.16 -14.16 -1.93
C SER A 88 -24.23 -15.24 -1.82
N GLY A 89 -23.89 -16.47 -1.41
CA GLY A 89 -24.78 -17.64 -1.44
C GLY A 89 -24.98 -18.24 -2.84
N GLU A 90 -24.20 -17.81 -3.82
CA GLU A 90 -24.22 -18.41 -5.16
C GLU A 90 -23.33 -19.65 -5.20
N VAL A 91 -23.80 -20.66 -5.92
CA VAL A 91 -23.06 -21.88 -6.22
C VAL A 91 -22.88 -21.97 -7.72
N GLU A 92 -21.64 -22.04 -8.18
CA GLU A 92 -21.31 -22.26 -9.59
C GLU A 92 -20.69 -23.63 -9.80
N VAL A 93 -20.94 -24.22 -10.97
CA VAL A 93 -20.25 -25.44 -11.40
C VAL A 93 -19.37 -25.11 -12.60
N ARG A 94 -18.08 -25.43 -12.49
CA ARG A 94 -17.09 -25.20 -13.54
C ARG A 94 -16.43 -26.49 -14.00
N ASN A 95 -16.09 -26.53 -15.29
CA ASN A 95 -15.34 -27.63 -15.89
C ASN A 95 -13.81 -27.47 -15.70
N HIS A 96 -13.03 -28.43 -16.18
CA HIS A 96 -11.56 -28.42 -16.12
C HIS A 96 -10.88 -27.24 -16.86
N ARG A 97 -11.61 -26.53 -17.74
CA ARG A 97 -11.15 -25.28 -18.40
C ARG A 97 -11.67 -24.02 -17.70
N LEU A 98 -12.22 -24.17 -16.50
CA LEU A 98 -12.82 -23.10 -15.69
C LEU A 98 -14.01 -22.39 -16.36
N GLN A 99 -14.65 -23.01 -17.36
CA GLN A 99 -15.87 -22.48 -17.96
C GLN A 99 -17.06 -22.78 -17.04
N ILE A 100 -17.91 -21.76 -16.83
CA ILE A 100 -19.15 -21.89 -16.06
C ILE A 100 -20.14 -22.75 -16.85
N LEU A 101 -20.59 -23.85 -16.25
CA LEU A 101 -21.59 -24.74 -16.82
C LEU A 101 -23.00 -24.39 -16.34
N ASP A 102 -23.12 -24.03 -15.06
CA ASP A 102 -24.38 -23.67 -14.42
C ASP A 102 -24.11 -22.83 -13.15
N SER A 103 -25.11 -22.04 -12.74
CA SER A 103 -25.07 -21.30 -11.48
C SER A 103 -26.43 -21.22 -10.81
N ALA A 104 -26.43 -21.22 -9.48
CA ALA A 104 -27.63 -21.19 -8.66
C ALA A 104 -27.43 -20.30 -7.43
N LYS A 105 -28.36 -19.39 -7.17
CA LYS A 105 -28.39 -18.64 -5.91
C LYS A 105 -29.28 -19.37 -4.90
N LEU A 106 -28.71 -19.81 -3.78
CA LEU A 106 -29.46 -20.39 -2.69
C LEU A 106 -30.07 -19.27 -1.84
N SER A 107 -31.35 -19.39 -1.47
CA SER A 107 -32.06 -18.41 -0.65
C SER A 107 -31.51 -18.43 0.78
N LEU A 108 -30.48 -17.63 1.07
CA LEU A 108 -29.92 -17.45 2.41
C LEU A 108 -30.52 -16.20 3.04
N LEU A 109 -30.87 -16.28 4.33
CA LEU A 109 -31.42 -15.15 5.08
C LEU A 109 -30.35 -14.14 5.51
N GLN A 110 -29.05 -14.51 5.48
CA GLN A 110 -27.93 -13.64 5.89
C GLN A 110 -26.66 -13.92 5.05
N GLN A 111 -25.84 -12.88 4.84
CA GLN A 111 -24.46 -13.03 4.33
C GLN A 111 -23.58 -13.65 5.42
N HIS A 112 -22.59 -14.45 5.01
CA HIS A 112 -21.77 -15.23 5.93
C HIS A 112 -20.31 -15.18 5.54
N ASP A 113 -19.46 -14.68 6.44
CA ASP A 113 -18.01 -14.55 6.23
C ASP A 113 -17.24 -15.86 6.49
N GLN A 114 -17.94 -16.91 6.94
CA GLN A 114 -17.32 -18.18 7.31
C GLN A 114 -17.38 -19.20 6.19
N LYS A 115 -16.27 -19.92 5.99
CA LYS A 115 -16.15 -21.07 5.07
C LYS A 115 -17.28 -22.11 5.30
N PRO A 116 -18.18 -22.37 4.33
CA PRO A 116 -19.26 -23.34 4.52
C PRO A 116 -18.70 -24.77 4.68
N LEU A 117 -19.38 -25.64 5.44
CA LEU A 117 -19.04 -27.08 5.46
C LEU A 117 -19.81 -27.77 4.35
N VAL A 118 -19.10 -28.53 3.54
CA VAL A 118 -19.67 -29.21 2.37
C VAL A 118 -19.26 -30.69 2.38
N ALA A 119 -20.25 -31.57 2.23
CA ALA A 119 -20.05 -33.00 1.99
C ALA A 119 -20.73 -33.41 0.68
N VAL A 120 -19.98 -34.06 -0.22
CA VAL A 120 -20.46 -34.43 -1.56
C VAL A 120 -20.77 -35.92 -1.59
N ASP A 121 -21.98 -36.29 -2.05
CA ASP A 121 -22.38 -37.66 -2.37
C ASP A 121 -22.43 -37.84 -3.88
N ALA A 122 -21.32 -38.31 -4.44
CA ALA A 122 -21.20 -38.55 -5.88
C ALA A 122 -22.10 -39.69 -6.37
N LYS A 123 -22.41 -40.68 -5.52
CA LYS A 123 -23.18 -41.86 -5.91
C LYS A 123 -24.62 -41.50 -6.33
N PHE A 124 -25.22 -40.53 -5.65
CA PHE A 124 -26.59 -40.07 -5.90
C PHE A 124 -26.68 -38.63 -6.39
N SER A 125 -25.58 -38.08 -6.93
CA SER A 125 -25.53 -36.74 -7.52
C SER A 125 -26.13 -35.64 -6.62
N ARG A 126 -25.66 -35.57 -5.37
CA ARG A 126 -26.12 -34.58 -4.39
C ARG A 126 -24.99 -34.10 -3.48
N PHE A 127 -25.17 -32.95 -2.85
CA PHE A 127 -24.26 -32.46 -1.81
C PHE A 127 -25.04 -31.86 -0.65
N PHE A 128 -24.39 -31.84 0.51
CA PHE A 128 -24.90 -31.29 1.76
C PHE A 128 -24.05 -30.09 2.14
N VAL A 129 -24.68 -28.95 2.40
CA VAL A 129 -24.00 -27.70 2.75
C VAL A 129 -24.59 -27.10 4.02
N THR A 130 -23.73 -26.54 4.87
CA THR A 130 -24.13 -25.69 6.00
C THR A 130 -23.48 -24.32 5.87
N TRP A 131 -24.31 -23.30 5.70
CA TRP A 131 -23.87 -21.92 5.51
C TRP A 131 -23.97 -21.10 6.80
N ASP A 132 -25.14 -21.19 7.46
CA ASP A 132 -25.46 -20.54 8.75
C ASP A 132 -24.84 -21.24 9.98
N ARG A 133 -24.05 -22.31 9.75
CA ARG A 133 -23.52 -23.22 10.78
C ARG A 133 -24.60 -23.85 11.65
N ARG A 134 -25.87 -23.89 11.27
CA ARG A 134 -26.95 -24.45 12.11
C ARG A 134 -27.84 -25.41 11.35
N SER A 135 -28.03 -25.17 10.06
CA SER A 135 -28.82 -26.00 9.18
C SER A 135 -27.94 -26.73 8.16
N VAL A 136 -28.30 -27.98 7.86
CA VAL A 136 -27.71 -28.75 6.77
C VAL A 136 -28.73 -28.83 5.65
N ILE A 137 -28.39 -28.26 4.51
CA ILE A 137 -29.22 -28.18 3.32
C ILE A 137 -28.75 -29.23 2.32
N LYS A 138 -29.68 -30.01 1.77
CA LYS A 138 -29.41 -30.93 0.67
C LYS A 138 -29.66 -30.23 -0.67
N VAL A 139 -28.72 -30.36 -1.59
CA VAL A 139 -28.84 -29.86 -2.97
C VAL A 139 -28.59 -31.00 -3.93
N ASN A 140 -29.56 -31.24 -4.83
CA ASN A 140 -29.45 -32.26 -5.86
C ASN A 140 -28.92 -31.63 -7.17
N TYR A 141 -28.15 -32.40 -7.92
CA TYR A 141 -27.70 -32.03 -9.26
C TYR A 141 -27.95 -33.18 -10.24
N ALA A 142 -28.11 -32.82 -11.51
CA ALA A 142 -28.24 -33.78 -12.61
C ALA A 142 -26.95 -33.78 -13.42
N VAL A 143 -26.37 -34.97 -13.61
CA VAL A 143 -25.22 -35.18 -14.52
C VAL A 143 -25.77 -35.67 -15.86
N GLY A 144 -25.70 -34.84 -16.89
CA GLY A 144 -26.02 -35.21 -18.27
C GLY A 144 -24.78 -35.50 -19.11
N PRO A 145 -24.93 -35.92 -20.38
CA PRO A 145 -23.81 -36.34 -21.24
C PRO A 145 -22.82 -35.23 -21.60
N THR A 146 -23.17 -33.94 -21.40
CA THR A 146 -22.26 -32.81 -21.64
C THR A 146 -22.36 -31.70 -20.59
N THR A 147 -23.27 -31.80 -19.62
CA THR A 147 -23.58 -30.70 -18.69
C THR A 147 -23.96 -31.26 -17.32
N LEU A 148 -23.42 -30.66 -16.26
CA LEU A 148 -23.92 -30.80 -14.89
C LEU A 148 -24.86 -29.62 -14.63
N LYS A 149 -26.09 -29.88 -14.19
CA LYS A 149 -27.09 -28.86 -13.84
C LYS A 149 -27.52 -28.96 -12.38
N LEU A 150 -27.53 -27.83 -11.67
CA LEU A 150 -28.07 -27.70 -10.32
C LEU A 150 -29.61 -27.71 -10.39
N SER A 151 -30.26 -28.50 -9.54
CA SER A 151 -31.73 -28.56 -9.52
C SER A 151 -32.29 -27.37 -8.73
N THR A 152 -32.64 -26.29 -9.42
CA THR A 152 -33.05 -24.98 -8.83
C THR A 152 -34.56 -24.74 -8.86
N SER A 153 -35.40 -25.74 -8.58
CA SER A 153 -36.79 -25.40 -8.25
C SER A 153 -36.80 -24.68 -6.90
N GLN A 154 -37.58 -23.61 -6.76
CA GLN A 154 -37.67 -22.79 -5.53
C GLN A 154 -38.08 -23.60 -4.27
N ASN A 155 -38.43 -24.88 -4.43
CA ASN A 155 -38.77 -25.83 -3.38
C ASN A 155 -37.71 -26.95 -3.16
N ALA A 156 -36.54 -26.92 -3.81
CA ALA A 156 -35.58 -28.03 -3.81
C ALA A 156 -34.51 -28.01 -2.70
N SER A 157 -34.39 -26.92 -1.93
CA SER A 157 -33.48 -26.86 -0.79
C SER A 157 -34.19 -27.34 0.48
N ASP A 158 -34.33 -28.67 0.61
CA ASP A 158 -34.88 -29.24 1.83
C ASP A 158 -33.83 -29.14 2.96
N VAL A 159 -34.19 -28.43 4.04
CA VAL A 159 -33.37 -28.41 5.27
C VAL A 159 -33.49 -29.79 5.93
N MET A 160 -32.40 -30.56 5.90
CA MET A 160 -32.36 -31.94 6.43
C MET A 160 -32.29 -31.98 7.94
N PHE A 161 -31.52 -31.06 8.49
CA PHE A 161 -31.17 -31.06 9.89
C PHE A 161 -31.02 -29.62 10.37
N ARG A 162 -31.54 -29.33 11.56
CA ARG A 162 -31.30 -28.09 12.28
C ARG A 162 -30.73 -28.43 13.64
N SER A 163 -29.50 -28.01 13.88
CA SER A 163 -28.88 -28.11 15.19
C SER A 163 -29.34 -26.93 16.06
N PRO A 164 -29.61 -27.15 17.36
CA PRO A 164 -29.76 -26.05 18.31
C PRO A 164 -28.43 -25.33 18.59
N HIS A 165 -27.31 -25.86 18.10
CA HIS A 165 -25.96 -25.39 18.38
C HIS A 165 -25.17 -25.21 17.08
N PRO A 166 -24.24 -24.24 17.00
CA PRO A 166 -23.35 -24.12 15.86
C PRO A 166 -22.62 -25.43 15.50
N ILE A 167 -22.78 -25.90 14.27
CA ILE A 167 -22.12 -27.03 13.63
C ILE A 167 -20.69 -26.60 13.26
N ARG A 168 -19.71 -27.34 13.79
CA ARG A 168 -18.28 -27.08 13.58
C ARG A 168 -17.66 -28.03 12.55
N ALA A 169 -18.12 -29.27 12.47
CA ALA A 169 -17.65 -30.23 11.48
C ALA A 169 -18.80 -31.09 10.94
N LEU A 170 -18.72 -31.42 9.65
CA LEU A 170 -19.69 -32.21 8.90
C LEU A 170 -18.93 -33.17 8.01
N THR A 171 -19.23 -34.46 8.09
CA THR A 171 -18.70 -35.46 7.17
C THR A 171 -19.69 -36.59 6.94
N THR A 172 -19.53 -37.30 5.84
CA THR A 172 -20.42 -38.39 5.45
C THR A 172 -19.64 -39.61 4.98
N CYS A 173 -20.25 -40.79 5.03
CA CYS A 173 -19.68 -41.99 4.41
C CYS A 173 -20.75 -43.00 3.99
N TRP A 174 -20.41 -43.79 2.98
CA TRP A 174 -21.14 -44.99 2.58
C TRP A 174 -20.60 -46.19 3.35
N ASN A 175 -21.47 -47.09 3.80
CA ASN A 175 -21.04 -48.35 4.40
C ASN A 175 -21.83 -49.48 3.75
N THR A 176 -21.11 -50.54 3.40
CA THR A 176 -21.63 -51.78 2.84
C THR A 176 -21.38 -52.89 3.85
N VAL A 177 -22.46 -53.49 4.37
CA VAL A 177 -22.42 -54.64 5.28
C VAL A 177 -23.39 -55.68 4.76
N GLU A 178 -22.93 -56.93 4.59
CA GLU A 178 -23.77 -58.04 4.10
C GLU A 178 -24.53 -57.76 2.78
N SER A 179 -24.00 -56.88 1.92
CA SER A 179 -24.62 -56.40 0.66
C SER A 179 -25.72 -55.34 0.81
N GLU A 180 -25.95 -54.83 2.02
CA GLU A 180 -26.76 -53.63 2.26
C GLU A 180 -25.88 -52.38 2.31
N ASP A 181 -26.20 -51.40 1.47
CA ASP A 181 -25.56 -50.09 1.45
C ASP A 181 -26.40 -49.10 2.26
N PHE A 182 -25.80 -48.49 3.27
CA PHE A 182 -26.42 -47.40 4.03
C PHE A 182 -25.51 -46.18 4.07
N TYR A 183 -26.12 -45.00 4.16
CA TYR A 183 -25.43 -43.72 4.14
C TYR A 183 -25.56 -43.03 5.48
N GLN A 184 -24.43 -42.58 6.04
CA GLN A 184 -24.39 -41.95 7.34
C GLN A 184 -23.75 -40.58 7.27
N MET A 185 -24.24 -39.68 8.14
CA MET A 185 -23.74 -38.34 8.35
C MET A 185 -23.33 -38.18 9.81
N CYS A 186 -22.12 -37.68 10.05
CA CYS A 186 -21.62 -37.34 11.37
C CYS A 186 -21.55 -35.82 11.51
N ILE A 187 -22.17 -35.30 12.55
CA ILE A 187 -22.30 -33.87 12.83
C ILE A 187 -21.67 -33.59 14.18
N LEU A 188 -20.74 -32.63 14.21
CA LEU A 188 -20.13 -32.12 15.43
C LEU A 188 -20.63 -30.70 15.66
N SER A 189 -21.37 -30.49 16.74
CA SER A 189 -21.99 -29.22 17.11
C SER A 189 -21.53 -28.77 18.50
N GLN A 190 -21.62 -27.48 18.81
CA GLN A 190 -21.16 -26.96 20.11
C GLN A 190 -22.03 -25.82 20.64
N PRO A 191 -22.53 -25.88 21.88
CA PRO A 191 -23.26 -24.77 22.50
C PRO A 191 -22.36 -23.53 22.71
N LEU A 192 -22.90 -22.33 22.50
CA LEU A 192 -22.15 -21.07 22.69
C LEU A 192 -21.63 -20.88 24.14
N ASN A 193 -22.36 -21.40 25.12
CA ASN A 193 -22.06 -21.24 26.55
C ASN A 193 -21.38 -22.47 27.16
N SER A 194 -21.05 -23.49 26.36
CA SER A 194 -20.44 -24.73 26.84
C SER A 194 -19.13 -25.00 26.12
N ASN A 195 -18.14 -25.47 26.88
CA ASN A 195 -16.85 -25.86 26.34
C ASN A 195 -16.84 -27.27 25.75
N PHE A 196 -17.98 -27.96 25.73
CA PHE A 196 -18.05 -29.35 25.33
C PHE A 196 -18.78 -29.50 23.99
N PRO A 197 -18.10 -30.03 22.95
CA PRO A 197 -18.78 -30.37 21.72
C PRO A 197 -19.71 -31.58 21.92
N THR A 198 -20.70 -31.68 21.05
CA THR A 198 -21.62 -32.79 20.94
C THR A 198 -21.46 -33.45 19.59
N VAL A 199 -21.43 -34.78 19.56
CA VAL A 199 -21.30 -35.57 18.33
C VAL A 199 -22.57 -36.38 18.12
N GLU A 200 -23.13 -36.28 16.92
CA GLU A 200 -24.35 -36.97 16.50
C GLU A 200 -24.09 -37.75 15.20
N ILE A 201 -24.70 -38.93 15.10
CA ILE A 201 -24.65 -39.76 13.89
C ILE A 201 -26.06 -40.01 13.40
N TRP A 202 -26.28 -39.64 12.15
CA TRP A 202 -27.54 -39.77 11.42
C TRP A 202 -27.38 -40.78 10.29
N GLU A 203 -28.40 -41.59 10.06
CA GLU A 203 -28.45 -42.59 9.00
C GLU A 203 -29.65 -42.34 8.09
N GLU A 204 -29.45 -42.49 6.79
CA GLU A 204 -30.50 -42.36 5.80
C GLU A 204 -31.23 -43.70 5.65
N LEU A 205 -32.51 -43.74 6.05
CA LEU A 205 -33.35 -44.94 5.98
C LEU A 205 -34.04 -45.09 4.63
N ASP A 206 -34.40 -43.96 4.00
CA ASP A 206 -35.14 -43.94 2.75
C ASP A 206 -34.66 -42.78 1.87
N LEU A 207 -33.96 -43.14 0.79
CA LEU A 207 -33.40 -42.21 -0.18
C LEU A 207 -34.48 -41.44 -0.96
N ILE A 208 -35.61 -42.10 -1.27
CA ILE A 208 -36.69 -41.53 -2.09
C ILE A 208 -37.49 -40.53 -1.25
N ARG A 209 -37.82 -40.89 -0.01
CA ARG A 209 -38.57 -40.03 0.92
C ARG A 209 -37.68 -39.09 1.73
N ASN A 210 -36.36 -39.18 1.55
CA ASN A 210 -35.37 -38.38 2.24
C ASN A 210 -35.50 -38.48 3.78
N LYS A 211 -35.71 -39.70 4.28
CA LYS A 211 -35.96 -39.97 5.69
C LYS A 211 -34.66 -40.29 6.43
N TRP A 212 -34.34 -39.50 7.45
CA TRP A 212 -33.15 -39.66 8.28
C TRP A 212 -33.51 -40.04 9.72
N GLU A 213 -32.72 -40.92 10.34
CA GLU A 213 -32.85 -41.31 11.74
C GLU A 213 -31.56 -41.04 12.51
N LEU A 214 -31.71 -40.56 13.75
CA LEU A 214 -30.60 -40.33 14.67
C LEU A 214 -30.20 -41.65 15.33
N VAL A 215 -29.08 -42.22 14.88
CA VAL A 215 -28.54 -43.52 15.34
C VAL A 215 -27.80 -43.38 16.68
N ILE A 216 -27.03 -42.31 16.85
CA ILE A 216 -26.41 -41.97 18.12
C ILE A 216 -26.86 -40.58 18.57
N LYS A 217 -27.61 -40.54 19.68
CA LYS A 217 -27.99 -39.30 20.37
C LYS A 217 -26.76 -38.59 20.93
N SER A 218 -26.82 -37.26 20.96
CA SER A 218 -25.79 -36.35 21.49
C SER A 218 -25.11 -36.94 22.73
N LYS A 219 -23.85 -37.36 22.57
CA LYS A 219 -22.98 -37.72 23.69
C LYS A 219 -22.29 -36.45 24.14
N SER A 220 -22.74 -35.88 25.26
CA SER A 220 -22.07 -34.71 25.84
C SER A 220 -20.64 -35.07 26.22
N LEU A 221 -19.68 -34.31 25.71
CA LEU A 221 -18.26 -34.52 25.99
C LEU A 221 -17.81 -33.89 27.33
N ASP A 222 -18.77 -33.58 28.22
CA ASP A 222 -18.59 -32.95 29.55
C ASP A 222 -17.61 -33.66 30.49
N ALA A 223 -17.22 -34.91 30.20
CA ALA A 223 -16.24 -35.67 30.97
C ALA A 223 -14.77 -35.33 30.63
N LEU A 224 -14.52 -34.34 29.76
CA LEU A 224 -13.18 -33.94 29.33
C LEU A 224 -12.59 -32.81 30.22
N PRO A 225 -11.26 -32.73 30.39
CA PRO A 225 -10.60 -31.66 31.16
C PRO A 225 -10.80 -30.26 30.56
N ARG A 226 -10.77 -29.23 31.42
CA ARG A 226 -11.10 -27.82 31.12
C ARG A 226 -10.15 -27.09 30.14
N ASP A 227 -9.00 -27.67 29.81
CA ASP A 227 -7.95 -27.03 29.01
C ASP A 227 -8.07 -27.27 27.49
N ALA A 228 -9.17 -27.89 27.04
CA ALA A 228 -9.39 -28.17 25.62
C ALA A 228 -9.82 -26.89 24.87
N SER A 229 -8.85 -26.18 24.30
CA SER A 229 -9.15 -25.16 23.29
C SER A 229 -9.70 -25.83 22.02
N TYR A 230 -10.70 -25.18 21.40
CA TYR A 230 -11.57 -25.75 20.35
C TYR A 230 -10.89 -26.03 19.00
N GLY A 231 -9.67 -25.56 18.80
CA GLY A 231 -8.94 -25.66 17.52
C GLY A 231 -8.36 -27.04 17.19
N HIS A 232 -8.57 -28.06 18.05
CA HIS A 232 -7.82 -29.32 18.01
C HIS A 232 -8.68 -30.57 17.75
N VAL A 233 -9.95 -30.42 17.33
CA VAL A 233 -10.83 -31.57 17.02
C VAL A 233 -10.81 -31.89 15.53
N SER A 234 -10.39 -33.10 15.16
CA SER A 234 -10.38 -33.58 13.77
C SER A 234 -11.37 -34.71 13.56
N LEU A 235 -12.29 -34.54 12.61
CA LEU A 235 -13.31 -35.53 12.26
C LEU A 235 -13.01 -36.15 10.90
N ILE A 236 -12.89 -37.48 10.86
CA ILE A 236 -12.65 -38.24 9.64
C ILE A 236 -13.80 -39.23 9.42
N SER A 237 -14.22 -39.35 8.16
CA SER A 237 -15.08 -40.45 7.71
C SER A 237 -14.33 -41.40 6.79
N ARG A 238 -14.69 -42.68 6.80
CA ARG A 238 -14.19 -43.66 5.84
C ARG A 238 -15.27 -44.67 5.49
N THR A 239 -15.40 -44.92 4.19
CA THR A 239 -16.33 -45.93 3.65
C THR A 239 -16.04 -47.30 4.23
N ASN A 240 -17.09 -48.04 4.60
CA ASN A 240 -17.02 -49.38 5.22
C ASN A 240 -16.29 -49.40 6.56
N MET A 241 -16.26 -48.28 7.28
CA MET A 241 -15.64 -48.17 8.60
C MET A 241 -16.48 -47.30 9.52
N GLY A 242 -16.93 -46.13 9.08
CA GLY A 242 -17.63 -45.16 9.92
C GLY A 242 -16.79 -43.92 10.18
N PHE A 243 -16.70 -43.48 11.44
CA PHE A 243 -16.15 -42.17 11.81
C PHE A 243 -15.11 -42.25 12.92
N VAL A 244 -14.06 -41.42 12.82
CA VAL A 244 -13.05 -41.24 13.86
C VAL A 244 -12.99 -39.77 14.21
N CYS A 245 -13.10 -39.46 15.50
CA CYS A 245 -12.98 -38.11 16.04
C CYS A 245 -11.77 -38.06 16.99
N PHE A 246 -10.75 -37.32 16.59
CA PHE A 246 -9.55 -37.08 17.38
C PHE A 246 -9.76 -35.87 18.27
N LEU A 247 -9.62 -36.07 19.59
CA LEU A 247 -9.71 -35.03 20.62
C LEU A 247 -8.32 -34.86 21.27
N PRO A 248 -8.06 -33.72 21.96
CA PRO A 248 -6.76 -33.44 22.59
C PRO A 248 -6.27 -34.50 23.57
N THR A 249 -7.19 -35.19 24.25
CA THR A 249 -6.89 -36.16 25.33
C THR A 249 -7.42 -37.57 25.06
N SER A 250 -8.25 -37.76 24.03
CA SER A 250 -8.86 -39.06 23.72
C SER A 250 -9.22 -39.18 22.24
N THR A 251 -9.47 -40.41 21.78
CA THR A 251 -9.97 -40.66 20.42
C THR A 251 -11.29 -41.39 20.51
N LEU A 252 -12.31 -40.89 19.80
CA LEU A 252 -13.61 -41.53 19.68
C LEU A 252 -13.70 -42.23 18.34
N ILE A 253 -14.13 -43.49 18.35
CA ILE A 253 -14.26 -44.30 17.16
C ILE A 253 -15.70 -44.82 17.08
N TYR A 254 -16.35 -44.56 15.96
CA TYR A 254 -17.59 -45.19 15.57
C TYR A 254 -17.32 -46.16 14.43
N ASP A 255 -17.44 -47.45 14.74
CA ASP A 255 -17.35 -48.53 13.76
C ASP A 255 -18.76 -48.85 13.25
N ALA A 256 -19.07 -48.40 12.04
CA ALA A 256 -20.36 -48.60 11.40
C ALA A 256 -20.67 -50.07 11.15
N GLN A 257 -19.67 -50.90 10.82
CA GLN A 257 -19.87 -52.32 10.56
C GLN A 257 -20.22 -53.06 11.85
N LYS A 258 -19.48 -52.78 12.93
CA LYS A 258 -19.75 -53.33 14.25
C LYS A 258 -21.08 -52.83 14.82
N ALA A 259 -21.42 -51.57 14.60
CA ALA A 259 -22.69 -51.00 15.02
C ALA A 259 -23.88 -51.69 14.33
N PHE A 260 -23.77 -51.92 13.02
CA PHE A 260 -24.76 -52.62 12.21
C PHE A 260 -24.93 -54.08 12.68
N LEU A 261 -23.85 -54.85 12.75
CA LEU A 261 -23.87 -56.27 13.15
C LEU A 261 -24.37 -56.49 14.59
N SER A 262 -24.06 -55.56 15.50
CA SER A 262 -24.46 -55.67 16.91
C SER A 262 -25.82 -55.07 17.22
N GLN A 263 -26.42 -54.32 16.28
CA GLN A 263 -27.62 -53.48 16.47
C GLN A 263 -27.55 -52.57 17.71
N ARG A 264 -26.33 -52.25 18.17
CA ARG A 264 -26.07 -51.43 19.36
C ARG A 264 -25.03 -50.36 19.01
N PRO A 265 -25.45 -49.27 18.35
CA PRO A 265 -24.53 -48.21 17.97
C PRO A 265 -23.95 -47.54 19.21
N ARG A 266 -22.62 -47.48 19.31
CA ARG A 266 -21.90 -46.81 20.40
C ARG A 266 -20.54 -46.32 19.93
N PHE A 267 -20.05 -45.26 20.56
CA PHE A 267 -18.66 -44.85 20.44
C PHE A 267 -17.76 -45.72 21.31
N ASP A 268 -16.72 -46.30 20.71
CA ASP A 268 -15.58 -46.83 21.45
C ASP A 268 -14.62 -45.66 21.77
N THR A 269 -14.19 -45.56 23.03
CA THR A 269 -13.30 -44.46 23.49
C THR A 269 -11.93 -45.01 23.84
N LEU A 270 -10.89 -44.45 23.22
CA LEU A 270 -9.49 -44.70 23.55
C LEU A 270 -8.99 -43.56 24.46
N LYS A 271 -8.47 -43.91 25.65
CA LYS A 271 -7.92 -42.96 26.65
C LYS A 271 -6.52 -42.43 26.31
N LYS A 272 -6.07 -42.56 25.07
CA LYS A 272 -4.83 -41.94 24.57
C LYS A 272 -5.21 -40.98 23.45
N SER A 273 -4.71 -39.75 23.53
CA SER A 273 -4.79 -38.80 22.42
C SER A 273 -3.83 -39.20 21.31
N LEU A 274 -4.03 -38.63 20.13
CA LEU A 274 -3.10 -38.82 19.02
C LEU A 274 -1.70 -38.28 19.38
N ASN A 275 -1.60 -37.15 20.12
CA ASN A 275 -0.32 -36.63 20.62
C ASN A 275 0.40 -37.64 21.52
N ALA A 276 -0.33 -38.32 22.41
CA ALA A 276 0.21 -39.36 23.27
C ALA A 276 0.60 -40.64 22.51
N ILE A 277 -0.11 -40.97 21.42
CA ILE A 277 0.24 -42.08 20.52
C ILE A 277 1.51 -41.76 19.72
N LEU A 278 1.68 -40.50 19.30
CA LEU A 278 2.83 -40.02 18.53
C LEU A 278 4.06 -39.65 19.39
N GLY A 279 3.91 -39.57 20.72
CA GLY A 279 4.99 -39.19 21.64
C GLY A 279 5.34 -37.70 21.63
N LEU A 280 4.41 -36.85 21.19
CA LEU A 280 4.61 -35.40 21.10
C LEU A 280 4.55 -34.76 22.49
N LYS A 281 5.55 -33.92 22.82
CA LYS A 281 5.71 -33.29 24.15
C LYS A 281 4.89 -32.01 24.33
N THR A 282 4.46 -31.37 23.24
CA THR A 282 3.79 -30.07 23.24
C THR A 282 2.26 -30.22 23.20
N ALA A 283 1.56 -29.44 24.02
CA ALA A 283 0.09 -29.47 24.10
C ALA A 283 -0.59 -28.85 22.87
N ASP A 284 0.11 -27.95 22.16
CA ASP A 284 -0.47 -27.11 21.09
C ASP A 284 -0.38 -27.71 19.68
N VAL A 285 0.07 -28.97 19.54
CA VAL A 285 0.17 -29.60 18.22
C VAL A 285 -1.23 -29.86 17.65
N ARG A 286 -1.48 -29.35 16.44
CA ARG A 286 -2.66 -29.67 15.62
C ARG A 286 -2.29 -30.75 14.63
N ILE A 287 -3.26 -31.60 14.31
CA ILE A 287 -3.07 -32.73 13.44
C ILE A 287 -4.06 -32.64 12.28
N PHE A 288 -3.52 -32.72 11.06
CA PHE A 288 -4.26 -32.71 9.81
C PHE A 288 -4.18 -34.10 9.18
N PRO A 289 -5.19 -34.95 9.40
CA PRO A 289 -5.19 -36.28 8.84
C PRO A 289 -5.58 -36.24 7.35
N ALA A 290 -4.83 -36.99 6.53
CA ALA A 290 -5.05 -37.16 5.10
C ALA A 290 -5.19 -38.66 4.77
N LEU A 291 -6.34 -39.07 4.26
CA LEU A 291 -6.63 -40.47 3.96
C LEU A 291 -6.00 -40.90 2.63
N GLU A 292 -5.13 -41.91 2.66
CA GLU A 292 -4.69 -42.62 1.46
C GLU A 292 -5.80 -43.58 0.99
N GLN A 293 -6.43 -43.28 -0.14
CA GLN A 293 -7.37 -44.20 -0.81
C GLN A 293 -6.60 -45.31 -1.55
N SER A 294 -6.04 -46.28 -0.83
CA SER A 294 -5.49 -47.48 -1.48
C SER A 294 -6.54 -48.61 -1.52
N THR A 295 -6.85 -49.07 -2.73
CA THR A 295 -7.62 -50.28 -2.97
C THR A 295 -6.75 -51.50 -2.64
N GLY A 296 -7.02 -52.13 -1.49
CA GLY A 296 -6.56 -53.50 -1.22
C GLY A 296 -5.30 -53.69 -0.35
N ARG A 297 -4.75 -52.66 0.32
CA ARG A 297 -3.70 -52.85 1.34
C ARG A 297 -4.19 -52.50 2.75
N ALA A 298 -3.47 -53.03 3.75
CA ALA A 298 -3.76 -52.84 5.17
C ALA A 298 -4.09 -51.37 5.49
N GLN A 299 -5.18 -51.17 6.22
CA GLN A 299 -5.77 -49.87 6.46
C GLN A 299 -4.79 -48.94 7.21
N GLN A 300 -4.42 -47.82 6.59
CA GLN A 300 -3.49 -46.82 7.17
C GLN A 300 -4.12 -45.41 7.12
N PHE A 301 -3.80 -44.61 8.14
CA PHE A 301 -3.95 -43.16 8.15
C PHE A 301 -2.57 -42.55 7.95
N ILE A 302 -2.50 -41.53 7.11
CA ILE A 302 -1.35 -40.63 7.02
C ILE A 302 -1.84 -39.26 7.45
N GLY A 303 -0.96 -38.42 7.99
CA GLY A 303 -1.31 -37.05 8.28
C GLY A 303 -0.07 -36.23 8.56
N CYS A 304 -0.28 -34.94 8.75
CA CYS A 304 0.76 -33.98 9.06
C CYS A 304 0.38 -33.22 10.33
N THR A 305 1.36 -32.84 11.15
CA THR A 305 1.17 -31.87 12.23
C THR A 305 1.21 -30.44 11.69
N ASN A 306 0.74 -29.46 12.45
CA ASN A 306 0.95 -28.03 12.15
C ASN A 306 2.43 -27.62 12.11
N GLU A 307 3.33 -28.42 12.67
CA GLU A 307 4.77 -28.18 12.60
C GLU A 307 5.45 -28.82 11.37
N GLY A 308 4.66 -29.47 10.49
CA GLY A 308 5.15 -30.11 9.29
C GLY A 308 5.63 -31.56 9.47
N GLU A 309 5.38 -32.18 10.62
CA GLU A 309 5.79 -33.58 10.87
C GLU A 309 4.75 -34.56 10.31
N PHE A 310 5.18 -35.44 9.40
CA PHE A 310 4.31 -36.47 8.84
C PHE A 310 4.29 -37.71 9.72
N PHE A 311 3.10 -38.27 9.96
CA PHE A 311 2.93 -39.53 10.66
C PHE A 311 2.15 -40.55 9.82
N ARG A 312 2.38 -41.82 10.12
CA ARG A 312 1.65 -42.96 9.57
C ARG A 312 1.14 -43.84 10.70
N LEU A 313 -0.17 -44.08 10.73
CA LEU A 313 -0.86 -44.85 11.77
C LEU A 313 -1.60 -46.04 11.12
N GLN A 314 -1.36 -47.25 11.61
CA GLN A 314 -2.15 -48.42 11.17
C GLN A 314 -3.49 -48.47 11.90
N LEU A 315 -4.56 -48.81 11.19
CA LEU A 315 -5.93 -48.85 11.76
C LEU A 315 -6.15 -50.08 12.65
N SER A 316 -5.54 -51.22 12.32
CA SER A 316 -5.62 -52.45 13.13
C SER A 316 -5.19 -52.23 14.59
N THR A 317 -4.22 -51.34 14.82
CA THR A 317 -3.74 -51.01 16.18
C THR A 317 -4.74 -50.20 17.01
N LEU A 318 -5.65 -49.44 16.39
CA LEU A 318 -6.67 -48.68 17.10
C LEU A 318 -7.82 -49.57 17.63
N PHE A 319 -8.14 -50.65 16.91
CA PHE A 319 -9.26 -51.53 17.25
C PHE A 319 -8.89 -52.70 18.18
N GLU A 320 -7.64 -53.19 18.13
CA GLU A 320 -7.22 -54.37 18.88
C GLU A 320 -6.93 -54.14 20.38
N LYS A 321 -7.01 -52.90 20.90
CA LYS A 321 -6.73 -52.55 22.31
C LYS A 321 -5.41 -53.14 22.88
N LYS A 322 -4.41 -53.44 22.04
CA LYS A 322 -3.10 -53.89 22.51
C LYS A 322 -2.32 -52.69 23.05
N GLU A 323 -1.82 -52.80 24.29
CA GLU A 323 -1.21 -51.68 25.03
C GLU A 323 0.12 -51.16 24.42
N ASN A 324 0.79 -51.97 23.58
CA ASN A 324 2.09 -51.69 22.98
C ASN A 324 2.07 -51.70 21.45
N SER A 325 1.28 -50.83 20.83
CA SER A 325 1.40 -50.55 19.40
C SER A 325 2.39 -49.41 19.16
N GLU A 326 3.67 -49.73 18.98
CA GLU A 326 4.65 -48.83 18.34
C GLU A 326 4.26 -48.67 16.87
N CYS A 327 3.51 -47.63 16.52
CA CYS A 327 3.10 -47.43 15.14
C CYS A 327 2.99 -45.94 14.80
N ALA A 328 4.14 -45.27 14.78
CA ALA A 328 4.29 -43.96 14.15
C ALA A 328 5.75 -43.77 13.75
N SER A 329 6.03 -43.66 12.45
CA SER A 329 7.28 -43.06 11.97
C SER A 329 7.01 -41.58 11.70
N LEU A 330 7.63 -40.69 12.47
CA LEU A 330 7.61 -39.26 12.18
C LEU A 330 8.65 -38.97 11.09
N ILE A 331 8.20 -38.45 9.95
CA ILE A 331 9.08 -37.93 8.89
C ILE A 331 9.01 -36.41 8.98
N SER A 332 10.14 -35.80 9.36
CA SER A 332 10.31 -34.35 9.37
C SER A 332 10.96 -33.94 8.04
N PRO A 333 10.23 -33.21 7.16
CA PRO A 333 10.78 -32.67 5.93
C PRO A 333 11.65 -31.43 6.21
N GLU A 334 12.53 -31.08 5.26
CA GLU A 334 13.51 -29.98 5.39
C GLU A 334 12.89 -28.58 5.60
N PHE A 335 11.58 -28.43 5.44
CA PHE A 335 10.87 -27.17 5.70
C PHE A 335 10.42 -27.00 7.18
N SER A 336 10.64 -27.99 8.05
CA SER A 336 10.08 -28.00 9.43
C SER A 336 10.91 -27.26 10.49
N ARG A 337 10.18 -26.65 11.45
CA ARG A 337 10.55 -25.84 12.65
C ARG A 337 11.54 -24.68 12.50
N ASP A 338 12.64 -24.83 11.76
CA ASP A 338 13.69 -23.82 11.66
C ASP A 338 13.29 -22.58 10.83
N ARG A 339 12.20 -22.67 10.05
CA ARG A 339 11.71 -21.60 9.16
C ARG A 339 10.47 -20.85 9.67
N LEU A 340 10.04 -21.07 10.92
CA LEU A 340 8.82 -20.48 11.51
C LEU A 340 7.54 -20.69 10.66
N ASP A 341 7.52 -21.73 9.81
CA ASP A 341 6.37 -22.04 8.96
C ASP A 341 5.45 -23.04 9.67
N SER A 342 4.15 -22.84 9.51
CA SER A 342 3.12 -23.71 10.05
C SER A 342 2.22 -24.25 8.94
N VAL A 343 1.80 -25.49 9.09
CA VAL A 343 0.91 -26.16 8.16
C VAL A 343 -0.54 -25.86 8.54
N ASP A 344 -1.32 -25.42 7.56
CA ASP A 344 -2.74 -25.09 7.74
C ASP A 344 -3.66 -26.29 7.47
N ASN A 345 -3.22 -27.21 6.60
CA ASN A 345 -4.00 -28.39 6.23
C ASN A 345 -3.10 -29.46 5.57
N CYS A 346 -3.62 -30.67 5.40
CA CYS A 346 -2.96 -31.74 4.65
C CYS A 346 -3.97 -32.41 3.71
N ILE A 347 -3.70 -32.38 2.40
CA ILE A 347 -4.58 -32.92 1.37
C ILE A 347 -3.86 -34.07 0.67
N HIS A 348 -4.46 -35.26 0.65
CA HIS A 348 -3.92 -36.37 -0.15
C HIS A 348 -4.21 -36.12 -1.63
N LEU A 349 -3.17 -36.20 -2.48
CA LEU A 349 -3.33 -36.07 -3.93
C LEU A 349 -3.40 -37.45 -4.60
N ARG A 350 -2.26 -38.16 -4.63
CA ARG A 350 -2.14 -39.47 -5.29
C ARG A 350 -0.95 -40.24 -4.73
N GLY A 351 -1.10 -41.54 -4.51
CA GLY A 351 -0.01 -42.40 -4.04
C GLY A 351 0.62 -41.85 -2.76
N SER A 352 1.94 -41.61 -2.78
CA SER A 352 2.69 -41.01 -1.66
C SER A 352 2.74 -39.47 -1.66
N GLN A 353 1.97 -38.80 -2.52
CA GLN A 353 2.03 -37.34 -2.70
C GLN A 353 0.92 -36.62 -1.95
N PHE A 354 1.31 -35.58 -1.22
CA PHE A 354 0.47 -34.76 -0.35
C PHE A 354 0.64 -33.29 -0.71
N LEU A 355 -0.44 -32.54 -0.62
CA LEU A 355 -0.45 -31.10 -0.76
C LEU A 355 -0.61 -30.45 0.61
N ILE A 356 0.33 -29.57 0.92
CA ILE A 356 0.49 -28.94 2.21
C ILE A 356 0.42 -27.43 2.00
N PRO A 357 -0.74 -26.80 2.24
CA PRO A 357 -0.78 -25.37 2.46
C PRO A 357 -0.02 -25.04 3.74
N THR A 358 0.90 -24.10 3.60
CA THR A 358 1.75 -23.56 4.64
C THR A 358 1.53 -22.06 4.73
N THR A 359 1.70 -21.51 5.93
CA THR A 359 1.55 -20.08 6.19
C THR A 359 2.57 -19.23 5.42
N HIS A 360 3.77 -19.75 5.15
CA HIS A 360 4.86 -19.00 4.53
C HIS A 360 5.24 -19.51 3.13
N MET A 361 5.58 -20.79 2.95
CA MET A 361 6.05 -21.30 1.64
C MET A 361 4.91 -21.36 0.59
N GLY A 362 3.65 -21.19 1.00
CA GLY A 362 2.48 -21.33 0.16
C GLY A 362 2.05 -22.78 0.05
N LEU A 363 1.94 -23.32 -1.16
CA LEU A 363 1.46 -24.69 -1.40
C LEU A 363 2.63 -25.62 -1.71
N ILE A 364 2.89 -26.59 -0.84
CA ILE A 364 3.95 -27.58 -1.02
C ILE A 364 3.33 -28.91 -1.47
N ILE A 365 3.70 -29.39 -2.65
CA ILE A 365 3.47 -30.79 -3.03
C ILE A 365 4.64 -31.60 -2.49
N PHE A 366 4.40 -32.43 -1.50
CA PHE A 366 5.41 -33.27 -0.86
C PHE A 366 5.20 -34.75 -1.20
N ASP A 367 6.25 -35.41 -1.67
CA ASP A 367 6.26 -36.85 -1.90
C ASP A 367 6.91 -37.60 -0.73
N LEU A 368 6.15 -38.43 -0.02
CA LEU A 368 6.68 -39.25 1.09
C LEU A 368 7.72 -40.28 0.66
N SER A 369 7.70 -40.75 -0.59
CA SER A 369 8.61 -41.80 -1.07
C SER A 369 9.98 -41.21 -1.40
N ASP A 370 10.00 -40.11 -2.16
CA ASP A 370 11.21 -39.47 -2.68
C ASP A 370 11.72 -38.30 -1.80
N LYS A 371 10.91 -37.87 -0.82
CA LYS A 371 11.15 -36.69 0.03
C LYS A 371 11.36 -35.39 -0.75
N LYS A 372 10.87 -35.32 -2.00
CA LYS A 372 10.93 -34.11 -2.82
C LYS A 372 9.72 -33.23 -2.56
N SER A 373 9.94 -31.92 -2.62
CA SER A 373 8.89 -30.91 -2.55
C SER A 373 8.89 -30.02 -3.79
N ILE A 374 7.70 -29.77 -4.34
CA ILE A 374 7.46 -28.71 -5.33
C ILE A 374 6.69 -27.60 -4.62
N VAL A 375 7.16 -26.36 -4.73
CA VAL A 375 6.55 -25.21 -4.06
C VAL A 375 5.80 -24.37 -5.09
N ILE A 376 4.50 -24.21 -4.90
CA ILE A 376 3.65 -23.29 -5.66
C ILE A 376 3.41 -22.06 -4.79
N PRO A 377 3.90 -20.87 -5.17
CA PRO A 377 3.79 -19.68 -4.35
C PRO A 377 2.31 -19.23 -4.24
N CYS A 378 1.74 -19.41 -3.05
CA CYS A 378 0.40 -18.93 -2.67
C CYS A 378 0.52 -18.29 -1.29
N ARG A 379 0.89 -17.01 -1.28
CA ARG A 379 1.28 -16.28 -0.07
C ARG A 379 0.15 -15.41 0.43
N ILE A 380 0.00 -15.33 1.74
CA ILE A 380 -0.87 -14.36 2.40
C ILE A 380 0.03 -13.22 2.87
N ASP A 381 0.09 -12.17 2.06
CA ASP A 381 0.81 -10.95 2.39
C ASP A 381 -0.08 -10.09 3.31
N SER A 382 0.44 -9.53 4.39
CA SER A 382 -0.21 -8.48 5.19
C SER A 382 0.29 -7.11 4.76
N VAL A 383 -0.61 -6.14 4.57
CA VAL A 383 -0.19 -4.74 4.41
C VAL A 383 -0.05 -4.15 5.80
N LEU A 384 1.12 -3.61 6.13
CA LEU A 384 1.39 -3.04 7.46
C LEU A 384 1.40 -1.52 7.45
N TYR A 385 1.80 -0.90 6.34
CA TYR A 385 1.88 0.55 6.24
C TYR A 385 1.67 1.03 4.81
N SER A 386 0.99 2.16 4.66
CA SER A 386 0.71 2.78 3.37
C SER A 386 0.85 4.29 3.47
N THR A 387 1.50 4.95 2.51
CA THR A 387 1.53 6.43 2.47
C THR A 387 1.44 6.95 1.06
N VAL A 388 0.90 8.16 0.93
CA VAL A 388 1.05 8.96 -0.27
C VAL A 388 2.30 9.82 -0.11
N SER A 389 3.24 9.69 -1.04
CA SER A 389 4.49 10.44 -1.04
C SER A 389 4.49 11.53 -2.12
N GLY A 390 5.06 12.69 -1.80
CA GLY A 390 5.27 13.79 -2.75
C GLY A 390 4.67 15.12 -2.33
N ASP A 391 4.58 15.38 -1.02
CA ASP A 391 3.72 16.30 -0.25
C ASP A 391 3.55 17.75 -0.73
N PHE A 392 4.15 18.17 -1.84
CA PHE A 392 3.96 19.50 -2.44
C PHE A 392 3.93 19.49 -3.98
N GLY A 393 4.07 18.33 -4.63
CA GLY A 393 4.09 18.20 -6.09
C GLY A 393 2.80 17.65 -6.67
N ASN A 394 2.58 17.88 -7.96
CA ASN A 394 1.45 17.35 -8.73
C ASN A 394 1.63 15.88 -9.16
N PHE A 395 2.80 15.29 -8.85
CA PHE A 395 3.10 13.89 -9.14
C PHE A 395 3.31 13.18 -7.82
N ARG A 396 2.32 12.46 -7.32
CA ARG A 396 2.49 11.69 -6.09
C ARG A 396 2.59 10.20 -6.38
N ARG A 397 3.06 9.46 -5.39
CA ARG A 397 3.17 8.00 -5.47
C ARG A 397 2.56 7.39 -4.24
N LEU A 398 1.74 6.35 -4.44
CA LEU A 398 1.32 5.49 -3.37
C LEU A 398 2.43 4.49 -3.08
N LEU A 399 2.81 4.43 -1.81
CA LEU A 399 3.72 3.44 -1.28
C LEU A 399 2.95 2.52 -0.36
N VAL A 400 3.13 1.21 -0.54
CA VAL A 400 2.51 0.18 0.30
C VAL A 400 3.61 -0.79 0.72
N SER A 401 3.80 -0.98 2.01
CA SER A 401 4.75 -1.94 2.55
C SER A 401 4.10 -2.93 3.50
N GLY A 402 4.68 -4.11 3.57
CA GLY A 402 4.22 -5.14 4.47
C GLY A 402 5.07 -6.39 4.36
N GLY A 403 4.47 -7.52 4.72
CA GLY A 403 5.09 -8.81 4.58
C GLY A 403 4.17 -9.95 4.98
N SER A 404 4.64 -11.18 4.83
CA SER A 404 3.96 -12.39 5.23
C SER A 404 4.64 -13.04 6.43
N SER A 405 4.00 -14.05 7.01
CA SER A 405 4.69 -14.98 7.92
C SER A 405 5.94 -15.57 7.23
N GLY A 406 7.02 -15.81 8.00
CA GLY A 406 8.30 -16.33 7.49
C GLY A 406 9.32 -15.31 6.99
N ASN A 407 9.18 -14.04 7.39
CA ASN A 407 10.12 -12.95 7.09
C ASN A 407 10.19 -12.53 5.62
N GLU A 408 9.11 -12.66 4.84
CA GLU A 408 9.08 -12.11 3.49
C GLU A 408 8.39 -10.75 3.46
N GLY A 409 9.12 -9.70 3.09
CA GLY A 409 8.61 -8.34 2.97
C GLY A 409 8.33 -7.94 1.53
N PHE A 410 7.46 -6.95 1.35
CA PHE A 410 7.25 -6.31 0.07
C PHE A 410 7.14 -4.78 0.19
N LEU A 411 7.58 -4.09 -0.84
CA LEU A 411 7.39 -2.65 -1.04
C LEU A 411 6.82 -2.45 -2.44
N GLU A 412 5.64 -1.85 -2.51
CA GLU A 412 4.97 -1.51 -3.75
C GLU A 412 4.92 0.00 -3.93
N CYS A 413 5.21 0.44 -5.16
CA CYS A 413 5.16 1.84 -5.55
C CYS A 413 4.26 1.98 -6.77
N THR A 414 3.15 2.70 -6.60
CA THR A 414 2.18 2.96 -7.66
C THR A 414 2.19 4.44 -8.02
N PHE A 415 2.30 4.75 -9.31
CA PHE A 415 2.40 6.12 -9.82
C PHE A 415 1.93 6.23 -11.27
N LEU A 416 1.58 7.45 -11.71
CA LEU A 416 1.23 7.73 -13.10
C LEU A 416 2.50 7.78 -13.96
N ALA A 417 2.59 6.89 -14.94
CA ALA A 417 3.76 6.76 -15.79
C ALA A 417 3.38 6.69 -17.27
N CYS A 418 4.40 6.86 -18.10
CA CYS A 418 4.37 6.52 -19.50
C CYS A 418 5.05 5.16 -19.67
N GLU A 419 4.26 4.14 -20.01
CA GLU A 419 4.78 2.78 -20.20
C GLU A 419 5.26 2.63 -21.66
N ALA A 420 6.56 2.68 -21.86
CA ALA A 420 7.22 2.39 -23.13
C ALA A 420 8.49 1.58 -22.85
N SER A 421 8.72 0.54 -23.64
CA SER A 421 9.91 -0.32 -23.52
C SER A 421 11.12 0.34 -24.17
N ILE A 422 11.76 1.26 -23.44
CA ILE A 422 12.89 2.01 -23.99
C ILE A 422 14.17 1.20 -23.84
N HIS A 423 14.71 0.75 -24.96
CA HIS A 423 16.02 0.12 -25.00
C HIS A 423 17.12 1.20 -25.14
N LEU A 424 18.03 1.24 -24.18
CA LEU A 424 19.22 2.09 -24.21
C LEU A 424 20.41 1.27 -24.70
N SER A 425 20.96 1.66 -25.85
CA SER A 425 22.18 1.08 -26.42
C SER A 425 23.38 1.97 -26.11
N PRO A 426 24.48 1.47 -25.52
CA PRO A 426 25.67 2.27 -25.29
C PRO A 426 26.32 2.62 -26.62
N LEU A 427 26.73 3.87 -26.78
CA LEU A 427 27.66 4.28 -27.83
C LEU A 427 29.07 3.84 -27.39
N ALA A 428 29.90 3.37 -28.32
CA ALA A 428 31.17 2.68 -28.05
C ALA A 428 32.30 3.54 -27.42
N HIS A 429 31.96 4.61 -26.69
CA HIS A 429 32.90 5.58 -26.16
C HIS A 429 32.96 5.52 -24.62
N ILE A 430 34.16 5.31 -24.07
CA ILE A 430 34.44 5.38 -22.62
C ILE A 430 35.42 6.53 -22.39
N THR A 431 34.97 7.61 -21.74
CA THR A 431 35.89 8.62 -21.19
C THR A 431 35.92 8.46 -19.68
N ASN A 432 37.11 8.50 -19.07
CA ASN A 432 37.23 8.47 -17.60
C ASN A 432 37.00 9.83 -16.94
N LEU A 433 36.72 10.89 -17.72
CA LEU A 433 36.57 12.25 -17.22
C LEU A 433 35.08 12.64 -17.18
N ARG A 434 34.71 13.44 -16.18
CA ARG A 434 33.34 13.93 -16.01
C ARG A 434 32.98 14.87 -17.16
N ILE A 435 31.94 14.52 -17.90
CA ILE A 435 31.38 15.35 -18.98
C ILE A 435 30.43 16.42 -18.38
N VAL A 436 30.61 17.68 -18.78
CA VAL A 436 29.82 18.83 -18.34
C VAL A 436 28.68 19.13 -19.32
N ASP A 437 28.97 19.10 -20.61
CA ASP A 437 27.98 19.30 -21.67
C ASP A 437 28.36 18.56 -22.95
N PHE A 438 27.38 18.37 -23.84
CA PHE A 438 27.62 17.75 -25.15
C PHE A 438 26.71 18.34 -26.22
N TRP A 439 27.14 18.30 -27.48
CA TRP A 439 26.40 18.79 -28.63
C TRP A 439 26.33 17.72 -29.71
N LEU A 440 25.18 17.65 -30.37
CA LEU A 440 24.93 16.74 -31.48
C LEU A 440 25.17 17.49 -32.79
N THR A 441 26.09 16.98 -33.61
CA THR A 441 26.49 17.62 -34.87
C THR A 441 26.41 16.62 -36.02
N LYS A 442 26.45 17.11 -37.27
CA LYS A 442 26.60 16.25 -38.46
C LYS A 442 27.91 15.48 -38.49
N LYS A 443 28.91 15.88 -37.69
CA LYS A 443 30.23 15.24 -37.58
C LYS A 443 30.34 14.28 -36.39
N GLY A 444 29.24 14.00 -35.70
CA GLY A 444 29.22 13.16 -34.50
C GLY A 444 28.97 13.96 -33.22
N VAL A 445 29.27 13.33 -32.07
CA VAL A 445 29.06 13.93 -30.75
C VAL A 445 30.29 14.72 -30.35
N PHE A 446 30.07 15.96 -29.89
CA PHE A 446 31.11 16.79 -29.27
C PHE A 446 30.80 16.93 -27.79
N TRP A 447 31.80 16.86 -26.92
CA TRP A 447 31.58 17.00 -25.48
C TRP A 447 32.68 17.78 -24.78
N LEU A 448 32.30 18.44 -23.70
CA LEU A 448 33.16 19.25 -22.87
C LEU A 448 33.41 18.52 -21.55
N ASP A 449 34.68 18.32 -21.18
CA ASP A 449 35.04 17.78 -19.87
C ASP A 449 35.01 18.85 -18.76
N SER A 450 35.18 18.42 -17.51
CA SER A 450 35.27 19.30 -16.34
C SER A 450 36.46 20.27 -16.36
N ASN A 451 37.46 20.05 -17.22
CA ASN A 451 38.61 20.92 -17.38
C ASN A 451 38.40 21.96 -18.51
N GLY A 452 37.22 22.00 -19.13
CA GLY A 452 36.92 22.89 -20.25
C GLY A 452 37.60 22.47 -21.56
N ILE A 453 37.93 21.19 -21.72
CA ILE A 453 38.53 20.65 -22.94
C ILE A 453 37.41 20.07 -23.82
N LEU A 454 37.36 20.49 -25.08
CA LEU A 454 36.42 19.98 -26.06
C LEU A 454 37.00 18.75 -26.77
N TYR A 455 36.20 17.69 -26.83
CA TYR A 455 36.49 16.44 -27.53
C TYR A 455 35.41 16.15 -28.57
N ASN A 456 35.74 15.25 -29.49
CA ASN A 456 34.81 14.62 -30.42
C ASN A 456 35.20 13.13 -30.60
N ASP A 457 34.46 12.42 -31.44
CA ASP A 457 34.69 10.99 -31.73
C ASP A 457 36.11 10.67 -32.24
N THR A 458 36.84 11.66 -32.76
CA THR A 458 38.22 11.51 -33.25
C THR A 458 39.30 11.84 -32.20
N GLY A 459 38.89 12.31 -31.02
CA GLY A 459 39.77 12.68 -29.92
C GLY A 459 39.62 14.15 -29.52
N ARG A 460 40.72 14.72 -29.03
CA ARG A 460 40.75 16.08 -28.49
C ARG A 460 40.71 17.13 -29.61
N VAL A 461 39.82 18.13 -29.48
CA VAL A 461 39.64 19.20 -30.48
C VAL A 461 40.41 20.48 -30.12
N THR A 462 40.25 21.04 -28.91
CA THR A 462 40.87 22.32 -28.54
C THR A 462 41.05 22.52 -27.02
N TYR A 463 41.79 23.55 -26.62
CA TYR A 463 41.85 24.12 -25.27
C TYR A 463 41.09 25.47 -25.25
N GLY A 464 40.11 25.64 -24.37
CA GLY A 464 39.45 26.94 -24.17
C GLY A 464 37.99 26.80 -23.72
N ASN A 465 37.46 27.85 -23.10
CA ASN A 465 36.05 27.91 -22.68
C ASN A 465 35.13 27.96 -23.92
N VAL A 466 34.77 26.79 -24.45
CA VAL A 466 33.79 26.64 -25.53
C VAL A 466 32.39 26.90 -24.98
N LEU A 467 31.66 27.82 -25.60
CA LEU A 467 30.29 28.16 -25.22
C LEU A 467 29.25 27.31 -25.96
N HIS A 468 29.49 27.02 -27.25
CA HIS A 468 28.54 26.29 -28.09
C HIS A 468 29.25 25.61 -29.26
N VAL A 469 28.71 24.47 -29.72
CA VAL A 469 29.11 23.80 -30.97
C VAL A 469 27.89 23.68 -31.88
N ASP A 470 27.98 24.22 -33.09
CA ASP A 470 26.89 24.24 -34.06
C ASP A 470 26.68 22.88 -34.74
N LEU A 471 25.60 22.76 -35.54
CA LEU A 471 25.26 21.54 -36.28
C LEU A 471 26.35 21.09 -37.29
N ASN A 472 27.24 21.98 -37.72
CA ASN A 472 28.33 21.69 -38.65
C ASN A 472 29.66 21.37 -37.93
N GLY A 473 29.65 21.36 -36.59
CA GLY A 473 30.82 21.13 -35.74
C GLY A 473 31.75 22.34 -35.64
N ILE A 474 31.26 23.55 -35.90
CA ILE A 474 31.96 24.81 -35.67
C ILE A 474 31.67 25.25 -34.22
N PHE A 475 32.72 25.55 -33.47
CA PHE A 475 32.60 25.91 -32.05
C PHE A 475 32.85 27.40 -31.82
N THR A 476 32.09 27.97 -30.90
CA THR A 476 32.21 29.36 -30.47
C THR A 476 32.97 29.41 -29.14
N LEU A 477 34.07 30.15 -29.11
CA LEU A 477 34.85 30.38 -27.89
C LEU A 477 34.26 31.55 -27.10
N CYS A 478 34.43 31.51 -25.78
CA CYS A 478 34.19 32.66 -24.91
C CYS A 478 35.22 33.76 -25.22
N GLN A 479 34.94 34.58 -26.24
CA GLN A 479 35.61 35.86 -26.44
C GLN A 479 35.03 36.89 -25.46
N ASP A 480 35.82 37.91 -25.08
CA ASP A 480 35.66 38.68 -23.83
C ASP A 480 34.27 39.30 -23.54
N ASP A 481 33.37 39.41 -24.53
CA ASP A 481 32.06 40.07 -24.39
C ASP A 481 30.82 39.15 -24.59
N ILE A 482 30.97 37.84 -24.86
CA ILE A 482 29.82 36.92 -25.03
C ILE A 482 29.54 36.16 -23.72
N LEU A 483 28.28 36.15 -23.29
CA LEU A 483 27.81 35.45 -22.09
C LEU A 483 27.16 34.10 -22.42
N LEU A 484 26.21 34.07 -23.37
CA LEU A 484 25.46 32.88 -23.77
C LEU A 484 25.29 32.83 -25.28
N VAL A 485 25.24 31.61 -25.82
CA VAL A 485 24.97 31.34 -27.23
C VAL A 485 23.95 30.23 -27.34
N GLU A 486 22.85 30.47 -28.05
CA GLU A 486 21.77 29.49 -28.22
C GLU A 486 21.35 29.42 -29.70
N PRO A 487 21.14 28.22 -30.28
CA PRO A 487 20.67 28.10 -31.65
C PRO A 487 19.19 28.49 -31.76
N ILE A 488 18.84 29.15 -32.87
CA ILE A 488 17.43 29.37 -33.22
C ILE A 488 16.93 28.09 -33.89
N LYS A 489 16.12 27.31 -33.17
CA LYS A 489 15.56 26.04 -33.68
C LYS A 489 14.87 26.22 -35.03
N PHE A 490 14.99 25.20 -35.88
CA PHE A 490 14.57 25.17 -37.29
C PHE A 490 15.34 26.12 -38.23
N THR A 491 16.38 26.81 -37.75
CA THR A 491 17.28 27.63 -38.58
C THR A 491 18.76 27.26 -38.36
N GLN A 492 19.66 27.90 -39.11
CA GLN A 492 21.12 27.81 -38.89
C GLN A 492 21.69 29.00 -38.11
N LYS A 493 20.84 29.94 -37.67
CA LYS A 493 21.29 31.14 -36.97
C LYS A 493 21.46 30.88 -35.48
N LEU A 494 22.32 31.68 -34.85
CA LEU A 494 22.57 31.67 -33.41
C LEU A 494 22.13 32.99 -32.79
N VAL A 495 21.66 32.93 -31.56
CA VAL A 495 21.43 34.09 -30.68
C VAL A 495 22.64 34.26 -29.78
N PHE A 496 23.12 35.50 -29.66
CA PHE A 496 24.21 35.86 -28.75
C PHE A 496 23.70 36.84 -27.70
N VAL A 497 23.89 36.49 -26.42
CA VAL A 497 23.71 37.41 -25.30
C VAL A 497 25.09 37.86 -24.83
N LYS A 498 25.32 39.17 -24.79
CA LYS A 498 26.59 39.79 -24.43
C LYS A 498 26.64 40.17 -22.95
N LYS A 499 27.85 40.27 -22.38
CA LYS A 499 28.06 40.66 -20.96
C LYS A 499 27.62 42.08 -20.65
N ASN A 500 27.52 42.94 -21.68
CA ASN A 500 26.96 44.30 -21.57
C ASN A 500 25.42 44.35 -21.53
N GLY A 501 24.73 43.20 -21.54
CA GLY A 501 23.27 43.12 -21.49
C GLY A 501 22.57 43.35 -22.83
N THR A 502 23.24 43.11 -23.96
CA THR A 502 22.62 43.16 -25.29
C THR A 502 22.43 41.77 -25.90
N ILE A 503 21.36 41.61 -26.67
CA ILE A 503 21.04 40.40 -27.45
C ILE A 503 21.15 40.67 -28.95
N SER A 504 21.64 39.69 -29.71
CA SER A 504 21.78 39.77 -31.18
C SER A 504 21.49 38.44 -31.86
N TRP A 505 20.97 38.49 -33.09
CA TRP A 505 20.57 37.33 -33.89
C TRP A 505 21.46 37.18 -35.12
N GLY A 506 22.43 36.25 -35.08
CA GLY A 506 23.49 36.12 -36.08
C GLY A 506 24.65 37.10 -35.85
N GLN A 507 25.74 36.96 -36.62
CA GLN A 507 26.96 37.77 -36.47
C GLN A 507 26.76 39.25 -36.83
N ASP A 508 25.88 39.53 -37.81
CA ASP A 508 25.55 40.89 -38.27
C ASP A 508 24.13 41.33 -37.85
N GLY A 509 23.58 40.68 -36.81
CA GLY A 509 22.22 40.88 -36.35
C GLY A 509 21.97 42.22 -35.66
N LEU A 510 20.69 42.61 -35.59
CA LEU A 510 20.23 43.77 -34.84
C LEU A 510 20.52 43.56 -33.34
N ASN A 511 21.19 44.52 -32.69
CA ASN A 511 21.47 44.47 -31.26
C ASN A 511 20.35 45.15 -30.48
N LEU A 512 19.72 44.47 -29.52
CA LEU A 512 18.71 45.04 -28.63
C LEU A 512 19.17 44.95 -27.16
N PRO A 513 18.86 45.93 -26.29
CA PRO A 513 19.16 45.84 -24.87
C PRO A 513 18.19 44.87 -24.17
N ILE A 514 18.68 44.22 -23.12
CA ILE A 514 17.88 43.42 -22.17
C ILE A 514 17.55 44.32 -20.96
N PRO A 515 16.34 44.87 -20.87
CA PRO A 515 15.90 45.63 -19.70
C PRO A 515 16.15 44.89 -18.38
N GLY A 516 16.71 45.59 -17.37
CA GLY A 516 16.93 45.02 -16.04
C GLY A 516 18.13 44.07 -15.94
N PHE A 517 19.04 44.06 -16.92
CA PHE A 517 20.22 43.21 -16.90
C PHE A 517 21.18 43.54 -15.74
N GLU A 518 21.35 42.56 -14.85
CA GLU A 518 22.33 42.53 -13.77
C GLU A 518 23.63 41.82 -14.20
N SER A 519 24.71 42.01 -13.45
CA SER A 519 25.99 41.34 -13.71
C SER A 519 25.83 39.81 -13.75
N ALA A 520 26.42 39.16 -14.75
CA ALA A 520 26.45 37.69 -14.86
C ALA A 520 27.14 36.99 -13.68
N THR A 521 27.91 37.72 -12.87
CA THR A 521 28.53 37.19 -11.64
C THR A 521 27.53 36.98 -10.51
N SER A 522 26.42 37.74 -10.49
CA SER A 522 25.38 37.66 -9.46
C SER A 522 24.17 36.85 -9.91
N THR A 523 23.91 36.80 -11.22
CA THR A 523 22.62 36.35 -11.76
C THR A 523 22.82 35.36 -12.92
N SER A 524 22.10 34.24 -12.88
CA SER A 524 22.12 33.23 -13.95
C SER A 524 21.04 33.53 -14.99
N TYR A 525 21.43 33.54 -16.27
CA TYR A 525 20.55 33.81 -17.41
C TYR A 525 20.29 32.52 -18.20
N HIS A 526 19.07 32.41 -18.72
CA HIS A 526 18.61 31.29 -19.55
C HIS A 526 17.98 31.83 -20.83
N VAL A 527 18.26 31.18 -21.97
CA VAL A 527 17.81 31.63 -23.30
C VAL A 527 17.22 30.45 -24.06
N SER A 528 16.10 30.69 -24.74
CA SER A 528 15.51 29.73 -25.68
C SER A 528 14.99 30.47 -26.91
N SER A 529 15.27 29.93 -28.11
CA SER A 529 14.90 30.58 -29.37
C SER A 529 14.41 29.58 -30.42
N THR A 530 13.39 29.96 -31.18
CA THR A 530 12.83 29.14 -32.26
C THR A 530 12.24 30.02 -33.36
N GLN A 531 12.19 29.47 -34.57
CA GLN A 531 11.36 30.00 -35.64
C GLN A 531 9.90 29.56 -35.44
N LEU A 532 8.97 30.49 -35.62
CA LEU A 532 7.52 30.28 -35.60
C LEU A 532 7.00 29.84 -36.99
N PRO A 533 5.78 29.29 -37.09
CA PRO A 533 5.19 28.87 -38.37
C PRO A 533 5.08 29.99 -39.41
N ASP A 534 4.97 31.24 -38.98
CA ASP A 534 4.95 32.44 -39.83
C ASP A 534 6.36 32.91 -40.27
N ALA A 535 7.38 32.09 -40.03
CA ALA A 535 8.80 32.35 -40.25
C ALA A 535 9.43 33.43 -39.36
N SER A 536 8.68 34.05 -38.44
CA SER A 536 9.23 34.98 -37.46
C SER A 536 10.05 34.27 -36.38
N GLU A 537 10.99 34.98 -35.75
CA GLU A 537 11.84 34.43 -34.69
C GLU A 537 11.32 34.89 -33.32
N LEU A 538 11.08 33.95 -32.41
CA LEU A 538 10.74 34.21 -31.01
C LEU A 538 11.91 33.78 -30.12
N THR A 539 12.44 34.73 -29.36
CA THR A 539 13.55 34.50 -28.44
C THR A 539 13.16 34.95 -27.04
N VAL A 540 13.34 34.06 -26.06
CA VAL A 540 13.04 34.33 -24.66
C VAL A 540 14.33 34.33 -23.86
N VAL A 541 14.50 35.37 -23.04
CA VAL A 541 15.55 35.47 -22.04
C VAL A 541 14.89 35.51 -20.66
N SER A 542 15.36 34.73 -19.71
CA SER A 542 14.83 34.69 -18.34
C SER A 542 15.94 34.63 -17.30
N TRP A 543 15.70 35.28 -16.16
CA TRP A 543 16.58 35.32 -15.00
C TRP A 543 15.75 35.56 -13.74
N ASN A 544 16.18 35.04 -12.59
CA ASN A 544 15.45 35.16 -11.32
C ASN A 544 13.95 34.86 -11.49
N SER A 545 13.05 35.83 -11.27
CA SER A 545 11.60 35.71 -11.49
C SER A 545 11.10 36.60 -12.64
N GLU A 546 11.97 36.88 -13.62
CA GLU A 546 11.72 37.82 -14.72
C GLU A 546 12.03 37.17 -16.08
N SER A 547 11.31 37.61 -17.11
CA SER A 547 11.55 37.20 -18.49
C SER A 547 11.26 38.31 -19.48
N ILE A 548 12.02 38.34 -20.59
CA ILE A 548 11.77 39.19 -21.74
C ILE A 548 11.65 38.34 -23.00
N TRP A 549 10.61 38.60 -23.78
CA TRP A 549 10.30 37.90 -25.02
C TRP A 549 10.50 38.85 -26.19
N PHE A 550 11.39 38.48 -27.10
CA PHE A 550 11.72 39.20 -28.30
C PHE A 550 11.05 38.53 -29.50
N SER A 551 10.19 39.26 -30.20
CA SER A 551 9.63 38.86 -31.49
C SER A 551 10.04 39.91 -32.52
N SER A 552 10.98 39.54 -33.40
CA SER A 552 11.61 40.45 -34.36
C SER A 552 12.17 41.72 -33.68
N ASN A 553 11.56 42.90 -33.88
CA ASN A 553 11.99 44.18 -33.31
C ASN A 553 11.20 44.61 -32.06
N ARG A 554 10.27 43.78 -31.57
CA ARG A 554 9.45 44.07 -30.39
C ARG A 554 9.90 43.22 -29.21
N SER A 555 9.90 43.81 -28.02
CA SER A 555 10.18 43.12 -26.76
C SER A 555 9.02 43.26 -25.79
N LYS A 556 8.73 42.20 -25.04
CA LYS A 556 7.74 42.19 -23.97
C LYS A 556 8.37 41.68 -22.68
N SER A 557 8.29 42.46 -21.60
CA SER A 557 8.70 42.01 -20.27
C SER A 557 7.53 41.32 -19.56
N VAL A 558 7.79 40.18 -18.93
CA VAL A 558 6.83 39.36 -18.19
C VAL A 558 7.44 39.01 -16.84
N LYS A 559 6.66 39.24 -15.77
CA LYS A 559 7.04 38.85 -14.41
C LYS A 559 6.48 37.45 -14.11
N LEU A 560 7.37 36.52 -13.75
CA LEU A 560 7.04 35.12 -13.50
C LEU A 560 6.66 34.96 -12.01
N LEU A 561 5.45 35.39 -11.68
CA LEU A 561 4.93 35.35 -10.31
C LEU A 561 4.88 33.90 -9.81
N GLY A 562 5.48 33.63 -8.65
CA GLY A 562 5.49 32.29 -8.03
C GLY A 562 6.76 31.47 -8.32
N LEU A 563 7.58 31.85 -9.31
CA LEU A 563 8.90 31.27 -9.50
C LEU A 563 9.93 32.02 -8.65
N SER A 564 10.77 31.26 -7.94
CA SER A 564 11.81 31.81 -7.08
C SER A 564 13.04 32.25 -7.89
N GLN A 565 13.63 31.30 -8.62
CA GLN A 565 14.77 31.50 -9.51
C GLN A 565 14.66 30.54 -10.68
N VAL A 566 14.37 31.07 -11.87
CA VAL A 566 14.34 30.31 -13.12
C VAL A 566 15.69 29.65 -13.35
N CYS A 567 15.63 28.36 -13.71
CA CYS A 567 16.79 27.53 -13.93
C CYS A 567 16.84 26.91 -15.33
N ASP A 568 15.74 26.95 -16.08
CA ASP A 568 15.69 26.63 -17.51
C ASP A 568 14.44 27.22 -18.19
N CYS A 569 14.47 27.39 -19.52
CA CYS A 569 13.33 27.84 -20.31
C CYS A 569 13.26 27.18 -21.69
N LEU A 570 12.04 27.01 -22.21
CA LEU A 570 11.79 26.34 -23.49
C LEU A 570 10.68 27.04 -24.28
N VAL A 571 10.98 27.42 -25.52
CA VAL A 571 9.95 27.74 -26.52
C VAL A 571 9.56 26.47 -27.27
N LYS A 572 8.30 26.05 -27.13
CA LYS A 572 7.75 24.85 -27.79
C LYS A 572 6.78 25.27 -28.89
N VAL A 573 7.07 24.85 -30.11
CA VAL A 573 6.21 25.03 -31.29
C VAL A 573 5.71 23.67 -31.75
N TRP A 574 4.40 23.54 -31.95
CA TRP A 574 3.78 22.36 -32.55
C TRP A 574 2.57 22.80 -33.38
N GLU A 575 2.54 22.42 -34.65
CA GLU A 575 1.54 22.90 -35.61
C GLU A 575 1.46 24.44 -35.55
N ASP A 576 0.27 25.01 -35.35
CA ASP A 576 0.04 26.46 -35.27
C ASP A 576 0.13 27.02 -33.84
N ASN A 577 0.50 26.19 -32.85
CA ASN A 577 0.52 26.60 -31.45
C ASN A 577 1.96 26.81 -30.95
N THR A 578 2.13 27.83 -30.10
CA THR A 578 3.40 28.16 -29.45
C THR A 578 3.20 28.34 -27.95
N TRP A 579 4.03 27.66 -27.16
CA TRP A 579 4.03 27.74 -25.70
C TRP A 579 5.41 28.09 -25.16
N LEU A 580 5.41 28.82 -24.06
CA LEU A 580 6.61 29.26 -23.34
C LEU A 580 6.64 28.59 -21.97
N ILE A 581 7.67 27.77 -21.74
CA ILE A 581 7.77 26.93 -20.56
C ILE A 581 8.95 27.43 -19.73
N PHE A 582 8.73 27.62 -18.44
CA PHE A 582 9.74 28.05 -17.47
C PHE A 582 9.75 27.09 -16.29
N ILE A 583 10.93 26.83 -15.75
CA ILE A 583 11.09 26.00 -14.56
C ILE A 583 12.08 26.63 -13.58
N ASP A 584 11.78 26.58 -12.28
CA ASP A 584 12.66 27.10 -11.23
C ASP A 584 13.53 26.02 -10.56
N ILE A 585 14.45 26.46 -9.70
CA ILE A 585 15.36 25.58 -8.95
C ILE A 585 14.64 24.61 -7.99
N PHE A 586 13.36 24.82 -7.69
CA PHE A 586 12.53 23.97 -6.83
C PHE A 586 11.51 23.16 -7.64
N GLY A 587 11.73 23.02 -8.95
CA GLY A 587 10.89 22.24 -9.86
C GLY A 587 9.47 22.78 -10.03
N ASN A 588 9.23 24.06 -9.74
CA ASN A 588 8.00 24.75 -10.10
C ASN A 588 8.04 25.07 -11.59
N THR A 589 7.05 24.58 -12.34
CA THR A 589 6.95 24.72 -13.78
C THR A 589 5.76 25.59 -14.13
N GLN A 590 5.96 26.55 -15.03
CA GLN A 590 4.91 27.43 -15.56
C GLN A 590 4.90 27.37 -17.08
N ILE A 591 3.69 27.33 -17.65
CA ILE A 591 3.44 27.31 -19.09
C ILE A 591 2.64 28.55 -19.44
N TYR A 592 3.14 29.34 -20.39
CA TYR A 592 2.54 30.58 -20.87
C TYR A 592 2.20 30.50 -22.35
N ASN A 593 1.18 31.24 -22.75
CA ASN A 593 0.93 31.56 -24.16
C ASN A 593 1.82 32.75 -24.59
N THR A 594 1.99 32.96 -25.90
CA THR A 594 2.80 34.05 -26.47
C THR A 594 2.26 35.46 -26.15
N ASP A 595 1.00 35.57 -25.73
CA ASP A 595 0.37 36.81 -25.29
C ASP A 595 0.66 37.15 -23.82
N GLY A 596 1.47 36.37 -23.09
CA GLY A 596 1.82 36.64 -21.69
C GLY A 596 0.87 36.03 -20.67
N THR A 597 -0.20 35.36 -21.11
CA THR A 597 -1.16 34.72 -20.21
C THR A 597 -0.59 33.42 -19.67
N LEU A 598 -0.66 33.25 -18.34
CA LEU A 598 -0.32 31.98 -17.68
C LEU A 598 -1.39 30.96 -18.02
N ARG A 599 -0.98 29.84 -18.63
CA ARG A 599 -1.87 28.75 -19.04
C ARG A 599 -1.95 27.65 -18.00
N SER A 600 -0.81 27.32 -17.37
CA SER A 600 -0.75 26.25 -16.38
C SER A 600 0.47 26.41 -15.47
N GLN A 601 0.34 25.91 -14.23
CA GLN A 601 1.37 25.90 -13.21
C GLN A 601 1.30 24.56 -12.48
N PHE A 602 2.46 23.93 -12.26
CA PHE A 602 2.57 22.71 -11.47
C PHE A 602 3.96 22.55 -10.86
N LYS A 603 4.08 21.81 -9.77
CA LYS A 603 5.34 21.48 -9.10
C LYS A 603 5.69 20.01 -9.27
N ILE A 604 6.92 19.72 -9.64
CA ILE A 604 7.39 18.34 -9.88
C ILE A 604 8.00 17.76 -8.61
N SER A 605 9.04 18.41 -8.10
CA SER A 605 9.79 18.02 -6.90
C SER A 605 10.79 19.12 -6.51
N GLY A 606 11.47 19.01 -5.37
CA GLY A 606 12.44 20.01 -4.91
C GLY A 606 13.82 20.00 -5.60
N HIS A 607 13.93 19.49 -6.83
CA HIS A 607 15.19 19.42 -7.58
C HIS A 607 15.29 20.51 -8.67
N LYS A 608 16.52 20.80 -9.09
CA LYS A 608 16.79 21.53 -10.33
C LYS A 608 16.61 20.61 -11.54
N PHE A 609 15.70 20.98 -12.44
CA PHE A 609 15.40 20.24 -13.67
C PHE A 609 15.87 21.01 -14.90
N TYR A 610 16.00 20.29 -16.01
CA TYR A 610 16.18 20.87 -17.34
C TYR A 610 15.05 20.42 -18.27
N LEU A 611 14.75 21.25 -19.26
CA LEU A 611 13.68 21.06 -20.24
C LEU A 611 14.28 20.59 -21.56
N GLN A 612 13.74 19.49 -22.10
CA GLN A 612 14.16 18.97 -23.40
C GLN A 612 12.97 18.83 -24.34
N ASP A 613 13.05 19.48 -25.49
CA ASP A 613 12.02 19.46 -26.52
C ASP A 613 12.04 18.16 -27.35
N LEU A 614 10.86 17.61 -27.64
CA LEU A 614 10.64 16.53 -28.59
C LEU A 614 10.02 17.12 -29.87
N GLN A 615 10.88 17.54 -30.81
CA GLN A 615 10.50 18.36 -31.97
C GLN A 615 9.39 17.74 -32.86
N THR A 616 9.32 16.41 -32.93
CA THR A 616 8.36 15.67 -33.77
C THR A 616 7.01 15.42 -33.10
N SER A 617 6.73 16.03 -31.95
CA SER A 617 5.46 15.86 -31.23
C SER A 617 5.04 17.11 -30.47
N ASN A 618 3.83 17.10 -29.94
CA ASN A 618 3.33 18.09 -28.99
C ASN A 618 3.88 17.90 -27.55
N ARG A 619 4.87 17.03 -27.35
CA ARG A 619 5.40 16.64 -26.04
C ARG A 619 6.76 17.26 -25.75
N PHE A 620 7.14 17.31 -24.48
CA PHE A 620 8.49 17.64 -24.02
C PHE A 620 8.85 16.85 -22.76
N LEU A 621 10.13 16.75 -22.48
CA LEU A 621 10.68 16.09 -21.30
C LEU A 621 11.13 17.11 -20.26
N ILE A 622 10.89 16.79 -19.00
CA ILE A 622 11.45 17.49 -17.85
C ILE A 622 12.29 16.49 -17.08
N SER A 623 13.56 16.78 -16.89
CA SER A 623 14.50 15.78 -16.43
C SER A 623 15.49 16.33 -15.41
N CYS A 624 15.82 15.48 -14.43
CA CYS A 624 16.94 15.64 -13.53
C CYS A 624 17.69 14.30 -13.49
N VAL A 625 18.71 14.20 -12.62
CA VAL A 625 19.47 12.96 -12.47
C VAL A 625 18.61 11.82 -11.90
N ASP A 626 17.60 12.13 -11.09
CA ASP A 626 16.78 11.15 -10.36
C ASP A 626 15.52 10.71 -11.10
N SER A 627 14.95 11.58 -11.94
CA SER A 627 13.62 11.37 -12.51
C SER A 627 13.44 12.11 -13.83
N ILE A 628 12.60 11.54 -14.69
CA ILE A 628 12.24 12.08 -16.00
C ILE A 628 10.72 12.07 -16.09
N PHE A 629 10.16 13.19 -16.52
CA PHE A 629 8.72 13.37 -16.74
C PHE A 629 8.49 13.75 -18.18
N MET A 630 7.41 13.23 -18.76
CA MET A 630 6.94 13.65 -20.07
C MET A 630 5.66 14.44 -19.91
N VAL A 631 5.59 15.58 -20.58
CA VAL A 631 4.43 16.46 -20.60
C VAL A 631 3.89 16.53 -22.02
N SER A 632 2.59 16.32 -22.19
CA SER A 632 1.85 16.43 -23.45
C SER A 632 1.04 17.73 -23.46
N LEU A 633 1.28 18.56 -24.47
CA LEU A 633 0.58 19.84 -24.66
C LEU A 633 -0.49 19.70 -25.73
N GLN A 634 -1.75 19.55 -25.34
CA GLN A 634 -2.88 19.64 -26.26
C GLN A 634 -3.61 20.97 -26.06
N GLN A 635 -4.29 21.45 -27.11
CA GLN A 635 -4.93 22.78 -27.09
C GLN A 635 -5.94 22.95 -25.95
N SER A 636 -6.62 21.87 -25.52
CA SER A 636 -7.59 21.85 -24.43
C SER A 636 -7.11 21.16 -23.14
N LYS A 637 -6.00 20.39 -23.18
CA LYS A 637 -5.56 19.52 -22.09
C LYS A 637 -4.03 19.50 -21.96
N ILE A 638 -3.55 19.53 -20.73
CA ILE A 638 -2.13 19.28 -20.42
C ILE A 638 -2.08 18.03 -19.56
N GLU A 639 -1.31 17.05 -19.98
CA GLU A 639 -1.12 15.80 -19.26
C GLU A 639 0.36 15.55 -18.99
N ALA A 640 0.68 14.90 -17.88
CA ALA A 640 2.03 14.49 -17.61
C ALA A 640 2.11 13.21 -16.77
N GLY A 641 3.20 12.48 -16.94
CA GLY A 641 3.53 11.28 -16.18
C GLY A 641 5.04 11.02 -16.17
N GLU A 642 5.47 10.16 -15.25
CA GLU A 642 6.88 9.75 -15.11
C GLU A 642 7.30 8.82 -16.26
N VAL A 643 8.53 8.96 -16.76
CA VAL A 643 9.10 8.08 -17.78
C VAL A 643 10.02 7.08 -17.11
N ASN A 644 9.72 5.79 -17.26
CA ASN A 644 10.55 4.73 -16.71
C ASN A 644 11.72 4.43 -17.67
N LEU A 645 12.93 4.87 -17.33
CA LEU A 645 14.14 4.49 -18.05
C LEU A 645 14.94 3.41 -17.30
N PRO A 646 15.59 2.48 -18.02
CA PRO A 646 16.40 1.45 -17.39
C PRO A 646 17.74 1.98 -16.83
N LEU A 647 18.14 3.21 -17.17
CA LEU A 647 19.39 3.84 -16.73
C LEU A 647 19.17 5.31 -16.37
N ARG A 648 20.05 5.84 -15.50
CA ARG A 648 20.04 7.24 -15.04
C ARG A 648 20.76 8.14 -16.04
N LEU A 649 20.08 9.16 -16.55
CA LEU A 649 20.62 10.10 -17.53
C LEU A 649 20.78 11.49 -16.92
N LYS A 650 22.01 12.01 -16.91
CA LYS A 650 22.36 13.37 -16.46
C LYS A 650 21.81 14.45 -17.38
N LYS A 651 21.94 14.21 -18.69
CA LYS A 651 21.50 15.11 -19.76
C LYS A 651 21.00 14.29 -20.94
N MET A 652 20.05 14.84 -21.69
CA MET A 652 19.49 14.22 -22.88
C MET A 652 19.38 15.27 -23.97
N LYS A 653 19.68 14.88 -25.22
CA LYS A 653 19.43 15.70 -26.41
C LYS A 653 18.82 14.84 -27.50
N VAL A 654 17.85 15.40 -28.21
CA VAL A 654 17.19 14.72 -29.33
C VAL A 654 18.09 14.81 -30.57
N ALA A 655 18.45 13.65 -31.12
CA ALA A 655 19.04 13.53 -32.44
C ALA A 655 17.94 13.59 -33.52
N LEU A 656 18.32 13.58 -34.80
CA LEU A 656 17.35 13.66 -35.90
C LEU A 656 16.24 12.60 -35.78
N GLY A 657 14.98 13.04 -35.89
CA GLY A 657 13.79 12.18 -35.84
C GLY A 657 13.41 11.79 -34.41
N THR A 658 13.31 10.49 -34.15
CA THR A 658 12.87 9.88 -32.89
C THR A 658 14.03 9.36 -32.05
N THR A 659 15.28 9.65 -32.42
CA THR A 659 16.44 9.18 -31.68
C THR A 659 16.80 10.17 -30.58
N LEU A 660 17.04 9.68 -29.37
CA LEU A 660 17.53 10.46 -28.24
C LEU A 660 18.91 9.95 -27.82
N ILE A 661 19.82 10.89 -27.54
CA ILE A 661 21.14 10.60 -26.99
C ILE A 661 21.17 11.11 -25.55
N GLY A 662 21.41 10.21 -24.61
CA GLY A 662 21.53 10.47 -23.18
C GLY A 662 22.98 10.34 -22.71
N LEU A 663 23.39 11.20 -21.78
CA LEU A 663 24.63 11.07 -21.04
C LEU A 663 24.33 10.36 -19.71
N GLY A 664 24.87 9.17 -19.52
CA GLY A 664 24.73 8.39 -18.29
C GLY A 664 25.52 8.97 -17.12
N ASN A 665 25.20 8.51 -15.90
CA ASN A 665 25.96 8.91 -14.70
C ASN A 665 27.41 8.44 -14.76
N ASP A 666 27.65 7.29 -15.38
CA ASP A 666 28.95 6.68 -15.71
C ASP A 666 29.77 7.47 -16.75
N SER A 667 29.26 8.61 -17.23
CA SER A 667 29.86 9.44 -18.28
C SER A 667 29.94 8.77 -19.65
N ASN A 668 29.16 7.71 -19.87
CA ASN A 668 28.99 7.10 -21.19
C ASN A 668 27.77 7.70 -21.91
N PHE A 669 27.82 7.69 -23.24
CA PHE A 669 26.67 8.08 -24.05
C PHE A 669 25.81 6.86 -24.38
N TYR A 670 24.50 7.05 -24.33
CA TYR A 670 23.50 6.05 -24.63
C TYR A 670 22.57 6.59 -25.72
N GLN A 671 22.20 5.74 -26.66
CA GLN A 671 21.23 6.04 -27.71
C GLN A 671 19.96 5.22 -27.47
N CYS A 672 18.80 5.86 -27.58
CA CYS A 672 17.49 5.19 -27.64
C CYS A 672 16.60 5.74 -28.74
N ASP A 673 15.68 4.92 -29.20
CA ASP A 673 14.53 5.34 -30.00
C ASP A 673 13.36 5.65 -29.07
N VAL A 674 12.78 6.84 -29.22
CA VAL A 674 11.64 7.31 -28.43
C VAL A 674 10.32 7.25 -29.20
N SER A 675 10.27 6.58 -30.37
CA SER A 675 9.04 6.45 -31.17
C SER A 675 7.84 5.94 -30.37
N GLU A 676 8.05 4.94 -29.49
CA GLU A 676 6.99 4.41 -28.60
C GLU A 676 6.52 5.45 -27.58
N LEU A 677 7.47 6.20 -26.99
CA LEU A 677 7.17 7.28 -26.04
C LEU A 677 6.34 8.41 -26.64
N LEU A 678 6.46 8.67 -27.94
CA LEU A 678 5.69 9.73 -28.59
C LEU A 678 4.20 9.37 -28.71
N ASN A 679 3.88 8.07 -28.79
CA ASN A 679 2.52 7.57 -29.05
C ASN A 679 1.83 6.98 -27.82
N SER A 680 2.58 6.66 -26.77
CA SER A 680 2.07 6.06 -25.54
C SER A 680 1.12 6.98 -24.77
N SER A 681 0.11 6.40 -24.13
CA SER A 681 -0.74 7.08 -23.16
C SER A 681 -0.12 7.05 -21.76
N PHE A 682 -0.60 7.92 -20.88
CA PHE A 682 -0.26 7.86 -19.46
C PHE A 682 -1.13 6.81 -18.77
N LEU A 683 -0.51 5.89 -18.04
CA LEU A 683 -1.14 4.77 -17.36
C LEU A 683 -0.64 4.69 -15.92
N VAL A 684 -1.50 4.19 -15.03
CA VAL A 684 -1.08 3.89 -13.66
C VAL A 684 -0.18 2.65 -13.71
N THR A 685 1.06 2.82 -13.27
CA THR A 685 2.06 1.76 -13.23
C THR A 685 2.37 1.39 -11.78
N LYS A 686 2.52 0.09 -11.53
CA LYS A 686 2.87 -0.47 -10.23
C LYS A 686 4.20 -1.20 -10.32
N LYS A 687 5.17 -0.78 -9.50
CA LYS A 687 6.43 -1.49 -9.25
C LYS A 687 6.33 -2.22 -7.92
N SER A 688 6.78 -3.48 -7.86
CA SER A 688 6.78 -4.29 -6.64
C SER A 688 8.18 -4.83 -6.38
N TYR A 689 8.64 -4.65 -5.15
CA TYR A 689 9.92 -5.13 -4.65
C TYR A 689 9.64 -6.14 -3.54
N ARG A 690 10.29 -7.31 -3.62
CA ARG A 690 10.16 -8.35 -2.59
C ARG A 690 11.50 -8.62 -1.94
N ASN A 691 11.46 -8.91 -0.65
CA ASN A 691 12.60 -9.33 0.14
C ASN A 691 12.23 -10.63 0.85
N HIS A 692 13.04 -11.67 0.70
CA HIS A 692 12.77 -13.00 1.25
C HIS A 692 13.34 -13.20 2.67
N SER A 693 13.83 -12.14 3.32
CA SER A 693 14.55 -12.24 4.59
C SER A 693 14.03 -11.34 5.71
N HIS A 694 13.33 -10.26 5.36
CA HIS A 694 12.79 -9.30 6.32
C HIS A 694 11.40 -8.83 5.89
N ILE A 695 10.51 -8.62 6.86
CA ILE A 695 9.21 -7.96 6.72
C ILE A 695 9.39 -6.45 6.82
N TYR A 696 8.67 -5.67 6.03
CA TYR A 696 8.69 -4.21 6.10
C TYR A 696 7.54 -3.67 6.94
N THR A 697 7.84 -3.10 8.10
CA THR A 697 6.83 -2.61 9.05
C THR A 697 6.41 -1.17 8.77
N LYS A 698 7.35 -0.32 8.33
CA LYS A 698 7.11 1.09 8.02
C LYS A 698 8.02 1.57 6.91
N HIS A 699 7.63 2.62 6.19
CA HIS A 699 8.45 3.27 5.18
C HIS A 699 8.36 4.79 5.25
N LEU A 700 9.37 5.48 4.74
CA LEU A 700 9.39 6.92 4.57
C LEU A 700 10.07 7.31 3.26
N THR A 701 9.73 8.51 2.78
CA THR A 701 10.47 9.19 1.70
C THR A 701 10.99 10.52 2.21
N ILE A 702 12.17 10.91 1.72
CA ILE A 702 12.81 12.17 2.08
C ILE A 702 12.54 13.21 0.98
N PRO A 703 12.23 14.48 1.28
CA PRO A 703 11.89 15.48 0.26
C PRO A 703 12.99 15.74 -0.78
N ILE A 704 14.25 15.52 -0.41
CA ILE A 704 15.40 15.82 -1.28
C ILE A 704 15.56 14.81 -2.42
N SER A 705 14.94 13.63 -2.38
CA SER A 705 15.01 12.68 -3.49
C SER A 705 13.74 11.86 -3.64
N ARG A 706 13.26 11.76 -4.88
CA ARG A 706 12.16 10.87 -5.25
C ARG A 706 12.62 9.44 -5.50
N ARG A 707 13.92 9.16 -5.47
CA ARG A 707 14.50 7.87 -5.87
C ARG A 707 14.55 6.87 -4.73
N PHE A 708 14.67 7.34 -3.49
CA PHE A 708 14.90 6.47 -2.34
C PHE A 708 13.67 6.34 -1.46
N VAL A 709 13.33 5.10 -1.14
CA VAL A 709 12.36 4.75 -0.09
C VAL A 709 13.13 4.05 1.02
N ILE A 710 13.01 4.59 2.24
CA ILE A 710 13.66 4.01 3.41
C ILE A 710 12.63 3.20 4.17
N THR A 711 12.93 1.93 4.44
CA THR A 711 12.01 1.01 5.11
C THR A 711 12.62 0.48 6.41
N SER A 712 11.79 0.39 7.44
CA SER A 712 12.07 -0.40 8.63
C SER A 712 11.85 -1.87 8.29
N ALA A 713 12.87 -2.70 8.50
CA ALA A 713 12.87 -4.11 8.16
C ALA A 713 13.08 -4.95 9.43
N VAL A 714 12.23 -5.93 9.68
CA VAL A 714 12.33 -6.83 10.84
C VAL A 714 12.36 -8.28 10.40
N THR A 715 13.14 -9.09 11.09
CA THR A 715 13.17 -10.54 10.90
C THR A 715 13.10 -11.25 12.24
N GLN A 716 12.42 -12.40 12.24
CA GLN A 716 12.21 -13.24 13.41
C GLN A 716 13.02 -14.52 13.24
N ARG A 717 13.77 -14.92 14.26
CA ARG A 717 14.53 -16.17 14.26
C ARG A 717 14.31 -16.93 15.55
N TYR A 718 14.12 -18.24 15.46
CA TYR A 718 14.13 -19.08 16.64
C TYR A 718 15.57 -19.32 17.13
N ASP A 719 15.90 -18.85 18.32
CA ASP A 719 17.17 -19.15 18.97
C ASP A 719 17.07 -20.49 19.73
N LYS A 720 17.67 -21.53 19.14
CA LYS A 720 17.73 -22.88 19.74
C LYS A 720 18.46 -22.91 21.08
N ALA A 721 19.39 -21.99 21.33
CA ALA A 721 20.15 -21.97 22.58
C ALA A 721 19.31 -21.44 23.75
N GLN A 722 18.43 -20.47 23.47
CA GLN A 722 17.57 -19.82 24.47
C GLN A 722 16.14 -20.36 24.48
N ASP A 723 15.77 -21.18 23.49
CA ASP A 723 14.41 -21.69 23.28
C ASP A 723 13.38 -20.54 23.17
N LYS A 724 13.77 -19.45 22.48
CA LYS A 724 12.99 -18.21 22.35
C LYS A 724 13.08 -17.64 20.93
N ILE A 725 12.08 -16.84 20.56
CA ILE A 725 12.11 -16.05 19.32
C ILE A 725 12.95 -14.80 19.56
N ALA A 726 14.00 -14.62 18.76
CA ALA A 726 14.83 -13.44 18.71
C ALA A 726 14.42 -12.57 17.51
N TYR A 727 14.51 -11.25 17.69
CA TYR A 727 14.19 -10.27 16.65
C TYR A 727 15.45 -9.55 16.19
N GLU A 728 15.58 -9.35 14.89
CA GLU A 728 16.62 -8.53 14.29
C GLU A 728 15.98 -7.43 13.43
N SER A 729 16.45 -6.19 13.61
CA SER A 729 15.96 -4.99 12.93
C SER A 729 17.05 -4.39 12.05
N GLU A 730 16.67 -3.98 10.85
CA GLU A 730 17.52 -3.29 9.88
C GLU A 730 16.78 -2.10 9.27
N ILE A 731 17.55 -1.13 8.75
CA ILE A 731 17.03 -0.08 7.87
C ILE A 731 17.47 -0.43 6.45
N HIS A 732 16.52 -0.57 5.52
CA HIS A 732 16.83 -0.78 4.10
C HIS A 732 16.53 0.50 3.32
N VAL A 733 17.44 0.85 2.40
CA VAL A 733 17.26 1.95 1.45
C VAL A 733 17.03 1.36 0.07
N HIS A 734 15.85 1.58 -0.49
CA HIS A 734 15.45 1.06 -1.78
C HIS A 734 15.62 2.13 -2.87
N ASP A 735 16.39 1.82 -3.89
CA ASP A 735 16.44 2.60 -5.13
C ASP A 735 15.32 2.12 -6.06
N ILE A 736 14.20 2.85 -6.07
CA ILE A 736 13.01 2.47 -6.85
C ILE A 736 13.19 2.70 -8.35
N THR A 737 14.21 3.47 -8.76
CA THR A 737 14.51 3.72 -10.16
C THR A 737 15.33 2.55 -10.70
N ALA A 738 16.38 2.13 -9.99
CA ALA A 738 17.21 0.98 -10.37
C ALA A 738 16.56 -0.38 -10.06
N GLY A 739 15.59 -0.40 -9.15
CA GLY A 739 14.89 -1.59 -8.69
C GLY A 739 15.70 -2.48 -7.76
N GLN A 740 16.55 -1.89 -6.93
CA GLN A 740 17.52 -2.60 -6.09
C GLN A 740 17.55 -2.01 -4.67
N VAL A 741 18.08 -2.78 -3.71
CA VAL A 741 18.40 -2.25 -2.37
C VAL A 741 19.77 -1.59 -2.45
N ALA A 742 19.83 -0.28 -2.22
CA ALA A 742 21.06 0.50 -2.23
C ALA A 742 21.91 0.20 -0.99
N GLN A 743 21.30 0.12 0.19
CA GLN A 743 22.00 -0.21 1.44
C GLN A 743 21.09 -0.94 2.43
N LYS A 744 21.71 -1.75 3.29
CA LYS A 744 21.13 -2.32 4.50
C LYS A 744 21.97 -1.92 5.70
N TYR A 745 21.35 -1.33 6.71
CA TYR A 745 22.01 -0.92 7.95
C TYR A 745 21.50 -1.77 9.12
N PRO A 746 22.34 -2.64 9.72
CA PRO A 746 21.90 -3.54 10.78
C PRO A 746 21.83 -2.82 12.13
N ILE A 747 20.62 -2.48 12.58
CA ILE A 747 20.41 -1.84 13.89
C ILE A 747 20.78 -2.80 15.02
N SER A 748 20.42 -4.08 14.88
CA SER A 748 20.69 -5.11 15.89
C SER A 748 22.16 -5.39 16.15
N SER A 749 23.07 -4.91 15.30
CA SER A 749 24.51 -4.96 15.57
C SER A 749 24.94 -4.03 16.72
N LEU A 750 24.26 -2.90 16.87
CA LEU A 750 24.49 -1.91 17.93
C LEU A 750 23.50 -2.06 19.08
N PHE A 751 22.25 -2.43 18.77
CA PHE A 751 21.14 -2.53 19.71
C PHE A 751 20.44 -3.88 19.56
N PRO A 752 20.99 -4.98 20.14
CA PRO A 752 20.43 -6.32 19.99
C PRO A 752 18.98 -6.41 20.47
N GLN A 753 18.13 -7.11 19.70
CA GLN A 753 16.68 -7.27 19.95
C GLN A 753 15.84 -5.97 20.01
N ALA A 754 16.42 -4.80 19.73
CA ALA A 754 15.67 -3.56 19.60
C ALA A 754 14.83 -3.56 18.32
N LEU A 755 13.59 -3.10 18.42
CA LEU A 755 12.68 -2.92 17.29
C LEU A 755 12.62 -1.45 16.89
N ILE A 756 12.53 -1.16 15.59
CA ILE A 756 12.25 0.20 15.14
C ILE A 756 10.76 0.47 15.34
N SER A 757 10.43 1.37 16.28
CA SER A 757 9.05 1.74 16.58
C SER A 757 8.50 2.80 15.62
N ASP A 758 9.32 3.79 15.25
CA ASP A 758 8.89 4.87 14.34
C ASP A 758 10.04 5.41 13.47
N LEU A 759 9.64 6.01 12.34
CA LEU A 759 10.45 6.60 11.29
C LEU A 759 9.86 7.96 10.90
N SER A 760 10.66 9.03 10.98
CA SER A 760 10.18 10.39 10.68
C SER A 760 11.19 11.19 9.86
N ALA A 761 10.76 11.74 8.72
CA ALA A 761 11.57 12.62 7.88
C ALA A 761 11.64 14.04 8.45
N LEU A 762 12.83 14.64 8.46
CA LEU A 762 13.04 15.98 9.03
C LEU A 762 12.82 17.08 7.99
N LYS A 763 11.55 17.39 7.74
CA LYS A 763 11.16 18.51 6.88
C LYS A 763 11.26 19.82 7.66
N PHE A 764 12.07 20.76 7.18
CA PHE A 764 12.13 22.08 7.78
C PHE A 764 10.91 22.91 7.35
N HIS A 765 9.95 23.08 8.25
CA HIS A 765 8.83 24.00 8.09
C HIS A 765 9.02 25.23 8.99
N LYS A 766 9.14 26.41 8.39
CA LYS A 766 9.29 27.67 9.12
C LYS A 766 7.92 28.27 9.41
N ARG A 767 7.60 28.41 10.70
CA ARG A 767 6.32 28.99 11.16
C ARG A 767 6.58 30.00 12.27
N VAL A 768 5.72 31.01 12.41
CA VAL A 768 5.74 31.88 13.60
C VAL A 768 4.89 31.20 14.66
N LEU A 769 5.54 30.65 15.69
CA LEU A 769 4.89 29.93 16.79
C LEU A 769 4.57 30.88 17.94
N TRP A 770 3.38 30.71 18.53
CA TRP A 770 2.85 31.50 19.67
C TRP A 770 2.87 33.02 19.49
N GLY A 771 3.04 33.52 18.26
CA GLY A 771 3.30 34.94 17.96
C GLY A 771 4.63 35.48 18.53
N LYS A 772 5.50 34.61 19.05
CA LYS A 772 6.72 34.99 19.80
C LYS A 772 8.01 34.43 19.20
N TYR A 773 7.96 33.24 18.58
CA TYR A 773 9.14 32.53 18.11
C TYR A 773 9.06 32.22 16.61
N SER A 774 10.16 32.48 15.90
CA SER A 774 10.34 32.08 14.50
C SER A 774 11.83 31.82 14.29
N ASP A 775 12.16 30.71 13.63
CA ASP A 775 13.55 30.37 13.40
C ASP A 775 14.13 31.15 12.21
N ASN A 776 14.84 32.23 12.53
CA ASN A 776 15.56 33.05 11.57
C ASN A 776 17.06 32.71 11.48
N TYR A 777 17.57 31.81 12.33
CA TYR A 777 18.99 31.47 12.37
C TYR A 777 19.38 30.34 11.40
N THR A 778 18.40 29.56 10.95
CA THR A 778 18.62 28.46 10.01
C THR A 778 18.81 29.00 8.59
N SER A 779 20.07 29.01 8.14
CA SER A 779 20.42 29.35 6.76
C SER A 779 19.90 28.29 5.77
N PHE A 780 19.78 28.67 4.50
CA PHE A 780 19.37 27.75 3.43
C PHE A 780 20.22 26.48 3.38
N ALA A 781 21.55 26.60 3.55
CA ALA A 781 22.45 25.45 3.60
C ALA A 781 22.10 24.47 4.73
N LYS A 782 21.70 24.98 5.91
CA LYS A 782 21.25 24.11 7.02
C LYS A 782 19.92 23.44 6.71
N GLN A 783 19.00 24.12 6.02
CA GLN A 783 17.71 23.54 5.61
C GLN A 783 17.91 22.36 4.65
N LEU A 784 18.83 22.48 3.69
CA LEU A 784 19.20 21.38 2.79
C LEU A 784 19.79 20.19 3.55
N ILE A 785 20.65 20.45 4.53
CA ILE A 785 21.22 19.40 5.39
C ILE A 785 20.09 18.68 6.16
N PHE A 786 19.18 19.42 6.81
CA PHE A 786 18.05 18.81 7.51
C PHE A 786 17.14 18.01 6.56
N SER A 787 16.96 18.49 5.33
CA SER A 787 16.17 17.78 4.33
C SER A 787 16.79 16.46 3.87
N ARG A 788 18.02 16.13 4.27
CA ARG A 788 18.66 14.81 4.08
C ARG A 788 18.52 13.91 5.30
N CYS A 789 18.01 14.44 6.41
CA CYS A 789 17.98 13.73 7.67
C CYS A 789 16.64 13.02 7.92
N PHE A 790 16.70 11.91 8.64
CA PHE A 790 15.53 11.23 9.20
C PHE A 790 15.84 10.69 10.59
N LEU A 791 14.81 10.62 11.42
CA LEU A 791 14.87 10.06 12.77
C LEU A 791 14.31 8.65 12.80
N VAL A 792 14.92 7.84 13.66
CA VAL A 792 14.52 6.47 13.95
C VAL A 792 14.41 6.33 15.46
N SER A 793 13.25 5.89 15.93
CA SER A 793 13.07 5.53 17.34
C SER A 793 13.14 4.01 17.51
N LEU A 794 13.72 3.60 18.65
CA LEU A 794 13.85 2.20 19.03
C LEU A 794 12.95 1.89 20.23
N SER A 795 12.29 0.73 20.17
CA SER A 795 11.66 0.07 21.31
C SER A 795 12.55 -1.08 21.79
N PHE A 796 12.66 -1.22 23.12
CA PHE A 796 13.43 -2.24 23.81
C PHE A 796 12.52 -3.29 24.48
N ASP A 797 11.23 -3.37 24.13
CA ASP A 797 10.25 -4.29 24.76
C ASP A 797 10.69 -5.77 24.76
N PHE A 798 11.56 -6.17 23.84
CA PHE A 798 12.12 -7.53 23.72
C PHE A 798 13.61 -7.62 24.08
N ALA A 799 14.25 -6.51 24.42
CA ALA A 799 15.65 -6.47 24.83
C ALA A 799 15.78 -6.74 26.33
N GLU A 800 16.97 -7.17 26.76
CA GLU A 800 17.26 -7.40 28.18
C GLU A 800 17.74 -6.12 28.90
N ASP A 801 18.08 -5.05 28.16
CA ASP A 801 18.64 -3.81 28.68
C ASP A 801 17.94 -2.56 28.12
N ASP A 802 17.06 -1.97 28.93
CA ASP A 802 16.26 -0.79 28.59
C ASP A 802 17.03 0.54 28.77
N LEU A 803 18.31 0.51 29.17
CA LEU A 803 19.09 1.71 29.48
C LEU A 803 19.85 2.33 28.29
N GLN A 804 19.59 1.85 27.06
CA GLN A 804 20.32 2.24 25.85
C GLN A 804 19.75 3.51 25.17
N GLU A 805 20.48 4.07 24.19
CA GLU A 805 19.95 5.19 23.39
C GLU A 805 18.80 4.73 22.49
N ASN A 806 17.69 5.48 22.50
CA ASN A 806 16.45 5.09 21.83
C ASN A 806 16.02 6.04 20.70
N LEU A 807 16.77 7.12 20.45
CA LEU A 807 16.60 8.00 19.28
C LEU A 807 17.88 8.08 18.47
N LEU A 808 17.77 7.79 17.18
CA LEU A 808 18.87 7.79 16.22
C LEU A 808 18.57 8.77 15.08
N LEU A 809 19.57 9.57 14.69
CA LEU A 809 19.50 10.48 13.56
C LEU A 809 20.40 9.96 12.44
N PHE A 810 19.82 9.77 11.26
CA PHE A 810 20.54 9.37 10.06
C PHE A 810 20.51 10.48 9.02
N THR A 811 21.54 10.51 8.16
CA THR A 811 21.58 11.31 6.94
C THR A 811 21.65 10.40 5.72
N LEU A 812 20.91 10.75 4.67
CA LEU A 812 20.97 10.09 3.36
C LEU A 812 21.86 10.87 2.39
N ASP A 813 22.78 10.18 1.74
CA ASP A 813 23.46 10.66 0.53
C ASP A 813 22.53 10.52 -0.67
N ASP A 814 22.20 11.64 -1.31
CA ASP A 814 21.29 11.74 -2.44
C ASP A 814 21.86 11.15 -3.74
N GLU A 815 23.18 10.96 -3.85
CA GLU A 815 23.79 10.34 -5.03
C GLU A 815 23.82 8.81 -4.94
N THR A 816 24.33 8.28 -3.83
CA THR A 816 24.58 6.84 -3.65
C THR A 816 23.38 6.10 -3.07
N GLY A 817 22.61 6.75 -2.18
CA GLY A 817 21.61 6.10 -1.34
C GLY A 817 22.19 5.54 -0.04
N GLU A 818 23.45 5.86 0.28
CA GLU A 818 24.06 5.49 1.54
C GLU A 818 23.51 6.34 2.70
N ILE A 819 23.33 5.71 3.84
CA ILE A 819 22.89 6.29 5.11
C ILE A 819 24.00 6.21 6.14
N GLU A 820 24.17 7.30 6.86
CA GLU A 820 25.15 7.43 7.93
C GLU A 820 24.45 7.81 9.24
N LEU A 821 24.81 7.12 10.32
CA LEU A 821 24.34 7.44 11.66
C LEU A 821 25.12 8.65 12.21
N GLN A 822 24.43 9.77 12.42
CA GLN A 822 25.02 11.04 12.83
C GLN A 822 24.91 11.32 14.34
N LEU A 823 23.81 10.90 14.97
CA LEU A 823 23.56 11.17 16.39
C LEU A 823 22.83 10.00 17.04
N LYS A 824 23.22 9.69 18.28
CA LYS A 824 22.50 8.83 19.22
C LYS A 824 22.07 9.68 20.41
N THR A 825 20.82 9.59 20.80
CA THR A 825 20.30 10.33 21.96
C THR A 825 19.35 9.43 22.72
N ARG A 826 19.41 9.53 24.05
CA ARG A 826 18.50 8.82 24.94
C ARG A 826 17.42 9.76 25.44
N VAL A 827 16.18 9.31 25.34
CA VAL A 827 15.02 9.85 26.05
C VAL A 827 14.67 8.88 27.17
N GLU A 828 14.20 9.39 28.30
CA GLU A 828 13.98 8.58 29.53
C GLU A 828 12.77 7.63 29.46
N PHE A 829 12.07 7.56 28.32
CA PHE A 829 10.87 6.74 28.11
C PHE A 829 10.87 6.09 26.71
N SER A 830 10.14 4.99 26.52
CA SER A 830 9.98 4.31 25.22
C SER A 830 9.20 5.18 24.23
N VAL A 831 9.81 5.48 23.08
CA VAL A 831 9.21 6.33 22.05
C VAL A 831 8.45 5.46 21.06
N THR A 832 7.14 5.70 20.93
CA THR A 832 6.25 4.99 20.00
C THR A 832 5.82 5.86 18.81
N SER A 833 5.93 7.18 18.93
CA SER A 833 5.57 8.14 17.87
C SER A 833 6.51 9.35 17.85
N LEU A 834 6.93 9.75 16.66
CA LEU A 834 7.78 10.90 16.37
C LEU A 834 7.04 11.91 15.49
N TYR A 835 6.89 13.12 16.01
CA TYR A 835 6.20 14.19 15.29
C TYR A 835 7.14 15.36 14.99
N ASN A 836 7.47 15.53 13.71
CA ASN A 836 8.22 16.69 13.23
C ASN A 836 7.28 17.90 13.15
N TYR A 837 7.43 18.85 14.07
CA TYR A 837 6.47 19.94 14.25
C TYR A 837 6.77 21.14 13.35
N SER A 838 7.67 22.02 13.77
CA SER A 838 8.01 23.27 13.07
C SER A 838 9.28 23.86 13.66
N ASN A 839 9.99 24.70 12.89
CA ASN A 839 11.19 25.41 13.35
C ASN A 839 12.27 24.48 13.97
N ARG A 840 12.44 23.26 13.42
CA ARG A 840 13.37 22.20 13.92
C ARG A 840 12.94 21.50 15.21
N MET A 841 11.72 21.77 15.69
CA MET A 841 11.17 21.12 16.87
C MET A 841 10.57 19.76 16.51
N ILE A 842 10.93 18.75 17.29
CA ILE A 842 10.42 17.39 17.19
C ILE A 842 9.80 17.02 18.53
N PHE A 843 8.64 16.39 18.52
CA PHE A 843 8.05 15.75 19.69
C PHE A 843 8.34 14.25 19.65
N ALA A 844 8.95 13.75 20.71
CA ALA A 844 9.01 12.32 20.99
C ALA A 844 7.87 11.99 21.94
N ALA A 845 7.03 11.03 21.56
CA ALA A 845 5.87 10.61 22.33
C ALA A 845 5.87 9.10 22.55
N GLY A 846 5.43 8.70 23.74
CA GLY A 846 5.43 7.35 24.27
C GLY A 846 4.45 7.25 25.43
N GLU A 847 4.90 6.74 26.56
CA GLU A 847 4.23 6.94 27.87
C GLU A 847 4.34 8.39 28.38
N SER A 848 5.24 9.18 27.81
CA SER A 848 5.40 10.61 28.05
C SER A 848 5.60 11.34 26.72
N ILE A 849 5.42 12.66 26.71
CA ILE A 849 5.74 13.51 25.57
C ILE A 849 6.79 14.55 25.94
N GLN A 850 7.76 14.75 25.06
CA GLN A 850 8.84 15.71 25.25
C GLN A 850 9.22 16.40 23.93
N ALA A 851 9.45 17.72 24.00
CA ALA A 851 9.92 18.54 22.90
C ALA A 851 11.46 18.59 22.84
N LEU A 852 11.98 18.35 21.64
CA LEU A 852 13.38 18.29 21.29
C LEU A 852 13.65 19.31 20.18
N LEU A 853 14.79 20.02 20.25
CA LEU A 853 15.20 20.98 19.23
C LEU A 853 16.46 20.49 18.54
N LEU A 854 16.38 20.31 17.22
CA LEU A 854 17.52 19.91 16.40
C LEU A 854 18.40 21.12 16.05
N ASP A 855 19.69 20.96 16.22
CA ASP A 855 20.69 21.96 15.84
C ASP A 855 21.82 21.33 15.04
N TYR A 856 22.44 22.13 14.16
CA TYR A 856 23.56 21.72 13.32
C TYR A 856 24.66 22.78 13.35
N SER A 857 25.86 22.35 13.74
CA SER A 857 27.06 23.17 13.79
C SER A 857 27.88 22.96 12.53
N ALA A 858 27.76 23.86 11.55
CA ALA A 858 28.54 23.78 10.31
C ALA A 858 30.07 23.87 10.54
N LYS A 859 30.50 24.47 11.66
CA LYS A 859 31.93 24.57 12.04
C LYS A 859 32.49 23.24 12.53
N GLU A 860 31.67 22.47 13.26
CA GLU A 860 32.07 21.18 13.85
C GLU A 860 31.62 20.00 12.99
N GLY A 861 30.76 20.23 11.99
CA GLY A 861 30.18 19.18 11.15
C GLY A 861 29.25 18.24 11.93
N SER A 862 28.68 18.70 13.05
CA SER A 862 27.98 17.84 14.02
C SER A 862 26.53 18.27 14.25
N PHE A 863 25.68 17.28 14.51
CA PHE A 863 24.30 17.47 14.96
C PHE A 863 24.22 17.43 16.48
N SER A 864 23.27 18.18 17.05
CA SER A 864 22.91 18.07 18.46
C SER A 864 21.40 18.16 18.63
N LEU A 865 20.85 17.32 19.51
CA LEU A 865 19.44 17.32 19.85
C LEU A 865 19.29 17.77 21.31
N LYS A 866 18.67 18.93 21.52
CA LYS A 866 18.53 19.53 22.86
C LYS A 866 17.12 19.36 23.37
N THR A 867 16.96 18.86 24.59
CA THR A 867 15.68 18.84 25.30
C THR A 867 15.28 20.27 25.64
N VAL A 868 14.14 20.72 25.11
CA VAL A 868 13.61 22.08 25.35
C VAL A 868 12.35 22.07 26.21
N SER A 869 11.80 20.90 26.56
CA SER A 869 10.75 20.75 27.56
C SER A 869 11.08 19.67 28.58
N LYS A 870 10.39 19.72 29.73
CA LYS A 870 10.24 18.57 30.62
C LYS A 870 9.34 17.53 29.97
N ALA A 871 9.54 16.26 30.30
CA ALA A 871 8.64 15.19 29.90
C ALA A 871 7.31 15.33 30.65
N LEU A 872 6.20 15.33 29.90
CA LEU A 872 4.85 15.28 30.47
C LEU A 872 4.35 13.84 30.38
N THR A 873 4.04 13.24 31.52
CA THR A 873 3.46 11.90 31.57
C THR A 873 2.08 11.89 30.92
N LEU A 874 1.88 10.94 30.02
CA LEU A 874 0.62 10.63 29.38
C LEU A 874 -0.07 9.49 30.13
N ASP A 875 -1.38 9.37 29.95
CA ASP A 875 -2.14 8.31 30.63
C ASP A 875 -1.97 6.91 29.99
N SER A 876 -1.34 6.83 28.81
CA SER A 876 -0.94 5.58 28.15
C SER A 876 0.15 5.84 27.10
N PHE A 877 0.56 4.80 26.38
CA PHE A 877 1.37 4.94 25.17
C PHE A 877 0.66 5.74 24.08
N ALA A 878 1.42 6.62 23.42
CA ALA A 878 0.98 7.45 22.30
C ALA A 878 1.04 6.70 20.97
N GLY A 879 -0.09 6.53 20.29
CA GLY A 879 -0.14 5.90 18.95
C GLY A 879 0.07 6.88 17.79
N TYR A 880 -0.31 8.14 17.97
CA TYR A 880 -0.23 9.17 16.93
C TYR A 880 -0.21 10.57 17.55
N CYS A 881 0.55 11.49 16.95
CA CYS A 881 0.60 12.89 17.36
C CYS A 881 0.36 13.81 16.16
N PHE A 882 -0.38 14.89 16.38
CA PHE A 882 -0.75 15.85 15.34
C PHE A 882 -1.02 17.23 15.97
N ALA A 883 -0.98 18.29 15.18
CA ALA A 883 -1.23 19.65 15.68
C ALA A 883 -2.59 20.17 15.27
N PHE A 884 -3.34 20.72 16.22
CA PHE A 884 -4.49 21.55 15.90
C PHE A 884 -3.98 22.93 15.48
N SER A 885 -4.51 23.45 14.38
CA SER A 885 -4.21 24.82 13.98
C SER A 885 -5.17 25.80 14.66
N ARG A 886 -4.79 27.08 14.61
CA ARG A 886 -5.38 28.21 15.34
C ARG A 886 -6.90 28.13 15.42
N GLN A 887 -7.46 27.95 16.62
CA GLN A 887 -8.81 28.42 16.90
C GLN A 887 -8.76 29.96 16.82
N GLY A 888 -9.39 30.52 15.78
CA GLY A 888 -9.68 31.94 15.76
C GLY A 888 -10.61 32.23 16.91
N ASN A 889 -10.12 32.90 17.97
CA ASN A 889 -11.00 33.44 19.00
C ASN A 889 -12.09 34.24 18.29
N GLN A 890 -13.33 33.76 18.36
CA GLN A 890 -14.51 34.52 17.98
C GLN A 890 -14.36 35.91 18.58
N SER A 891 -14.33 36.93 17.73
CA SER A 891 -14.43 38.29 18.23
C SER A 891 -15.81 38.40 18.86
N VAL A 892 -15.89 38.28 20.18
CA VAL A 892 -17.04 38.76 20.92
C VAL A 892 -17.17 40.24 20.56
N VAL A 893 -18.17 40.55 19.75
CA VAL A 893 -18.62 41.91 19.48
C VAL A 893 -19.09 42.45 20.83
N CYS A 894 -18.17 43.03 21.59
CA CYS A 894 -18.53 43.92 22.68
C CYS A 894 -18.57 45.34 22.11
N ASP A 895 -19.76 45.90 22.20
CA ASP A 895 -20.10 47.28 21.84
C ASP A 895 -19.06 48.32 22.26
N GLU A 896 -19.00 49.34 21.41
CA GLU A 896 -18.23 50.56 21.45
C GLU A 896 -17.88 51.09 22.87
N GLN A 897 -16.58 51.20 23.17
CA GLN A 897 -16.05 52.30 24.00
C GLN A 897 -14.66 52.77 23.54
N PRO A 898 -14.36 54.09 23.59
CA PRO A 898 -13.17 54.64 22.96
C PRO A 898 -11.95 54.72 23.89
N ARG A 899 -10.81 54.40 23.30
CA ARG A 899 -9.44 54.92 23.53
C ARG A 899 -8.79 54.76 24.91
N GLY A 900 -7.69 53.99 24.89
CA GLY A 900 -6.46 54.37 25.59
C GLY A 900 -5.98 53.41 26.67
N LYS A 901 -5.54 52.19 26.30
CA LYS A 901 -4.59 51.37 27.08
C LYS A 901 -3.87 50.42 26.12
N ARG A 902 -2.56 50.22 26.34
CA ARG A 902 -1.67 49.32 25.57
C ARG A 902 -2.40 48.02 25.24
N GLN A 903 -2.54 47.74 23.94
CA GLN A 903 -2.99 46.44 23.43
C GLN A 903 -1.99 45.41 23.96
N LYS A 904 -2.37 44.64 24.99
CA LYS A 904 -1.65 43.42 25.35
C LYS A 904 -1.78 42.52 24.12
N VAL A 905 -0.65 42.19 23.49
CA VAL A 905 -0.59 41.09 22.53
C VAL A 905 -1.09 39.86 23.29
N LEU A 906 -2.33 39.47 23.04
CA LEU A 906 -2.95 38.28 23.62
C LEU A 906 -2.06 37.08 23.25
N SER A 907 -1.67 36.29 24.26
CA SER A 907 -0.88 35.08 24.05
C SER A 907 -1.68 34.12 23.18
N GLN A 908 -1.11 33.77 22.03
CA GLN A 908 -1.64 32.69 21.18
C GLN A 908 -1.13 31.37 21.74
N HIS A 909 -2.05 30.45 22.03
CA HIS A 909 -1.76 29.10 22.49
C HIS A 909 -1.80 28.14 21.30
N GLU A 910 -0.90 27.16 21.27
CA GLU A 910 -0.89 26.10 20.26
C GLU A 910 -1.31 24.79 20.95
N ILE A 911 -2.05 23.95 20.24
CA ILE A 911 -2.57 22.69 20.79
C ILE A 911 -2.04 21.53 19.96
N ILE A 912 -1.54 20.49 20.62
CA ILE A 912 -1.18 19.20 20.00
C ILE A 912 -2.13 18.13 20.51
N GLY A 913 -2.67 17.35 19.58
CA GLY A 913 -3.42 16.14 19.88
C GLY A 913 -2.49 14.93 19.97
N VAL A 914 -2.71 14.11 20.98
CA VAL A 914 -2.03 12.82 21.16
C VAL A 914 -3.09 11.73 21.30
N HIS A 915 -3.00 10.71 20.46
CA HIS A 915 -3.83 9.52 20.59
C HIS A 915 -3.24 8.58 21.65
N SER A 916 -3.99 8.36 22.72
CA SER A 916 -3.75 7.38 23.79
C SER A 916 -4.53 6.10 23.47
N LEU A 917 -3.83 4.97 23.38
CA LEU A 917 -4.46 3.66 23.14
C LEU A 917 -5.57 3.30 24.15
N VAL A 918 -5.52 3.86 25.37
CA VAL A 918 -6.49 3.56 26.44
C VAL A 918 -7.58 4.64 26.56
N LYS A 919 -7.21 5.92 26.44
CA LYS A 919 -8.12 7.05 26.72
C LYS A 919 -8.58 7.83 25.48
N GLY A 920 -8.27 7.39 24.27
CA GLY A 920 -8.62 8.11 23.04
C GLY A 920 -7.74 9.36 22.87
N ILE A 921 -8.29 10.47 22.39
CA ILE A 921 -7.50 11.68 22.10
C ILE A 921 -7.32 12.57 23.34
N GLN A 922 -6.08 13.04 23.55
CA GLN A 922 -5.69 14.01 24.56
C GLN A 922 -5.19 15.29 23.90
N GLU A 923 -5.77 16.44 24.25
CA GLU A 923 -5.29 17.75 23.80
C GLU A 923 -4.26 18.31 24.80
N LEU A 924 -3.13 18.74 24.26
CA LEU A 924 -2.01 19.29 25.01
C LEU A 924 -1.77 20.74 24.61
N GLU A 925 -1.87 21.64 25.59
CA GLU A 925 -1.55 23.04 25.42
C GLU A 925 -0.02 23.23 25.42
N ILE A 926 0.47 23.90 24.39
CA ILE A 926 1.89 24.20 24.19
C ILE A 926 2.11 25.70 24.22
N THR A 927 3.04 26.09 25.08
CA THR A 927 3.50 27.47 25.21
C THR A 927 5.01 27.50 25.29
N ALA A 928 5.61 28.67 25.01
CA ALA A 928 7.06 28.82 25.09
C ALA A 928 7.48 30.12 25.78
N ASP A 929 8.59 30.02 26.50
CA ASP A 929 9.38 31.13 26.97
C ASP A 929 10.50 31.43 25.98
N VAL A 930 10.61 32.70 25.61
CA VAL A 930 11.55 33.16 24.59
C VAL A 930 12.36 34.34 25.13
N ALA A 931 13.67 34.35 24.89
CA ALA A 931 14.58 35.34 25.46
C ALA A 931 14.33 36.76 24.91
N GLU A 932 14.08 37.76 25.77
CA GLU A 932 13.85 39.17 25.41
C GLU A 932 14.99 39.78 24.59
N ARG A 933 14.69 40.55 23.52
CA ARG A 933 15.71 41.28 22.74
C ARG A 933 15.49 42.79 22.74
N LYS A 934 16.61 43.51 22.93
CA LYS A 934 16.75 44.98 22.90
C LYS A 934 16.31 45.56 21.54
N LEU A 935 15.37 46.51 21.60
CA LEU A 935 15.09 47.63 20.67
C LEU A 935 15.71 47.54 19.27
N SER A 936 15.16 46.71 18.37
CA SER A 936 15.21 46.94 16.91
C SER A 936 14.26 45.99 16.16
N GLY A 937 12.99 46.37 16.08
CA GLY A 937 12.07 46.15 14.94
C GLY A 937 11.72 44.74 14.40
N GLY A 938 12.41 43.67 14.77
CA GLY A 938 12.11 42.30 14.30
C GLY A 938 11.73 41.37 15.45
N LEU A 939 10.65 40.59 15.28
CA LEU A 939 10.26 39.48 16.16
C LEU A 939 11.38 38.43 16.20
N THR A 940 12.40 38.66 17.03
CA THR A 940 13.56 37.78 17.18
C THR A 940 13.80 37.53 18.66
N LEU A 941 13.31 36.40 19.14
CA LEU A 941 13.53 35.93 20.50
C LEU A 941 14.10 34.50 20.39
N GLY A 942 15.14 34.17 21.16
CA GLY A 942 15.72 32.82 21.19
C GLY A 942 14.91 31.89 22.11
N LEU A 943 14.52 30.70 21.63
CA LEU A 943 13.74 29.74 22.41
C LEU A 943 14.51 29.30 23.67
N LYS A 944 13.90 29.48 24.85
CA LYS A 944 14.50 29.11 26.13
C LYS A 944 13.93 27.78 26.63
N GLU A 945 12.61 27.68 26.74
CA GLU A 945 11.91 26.51 27.26
C GLU A 945 10.52 26.43 26.63
N VAL A 946 10.03 25.21 26.41
CA VAL A 946 8.69 24.89 25.94
C VAL A 946 7.96 24.20 27.10
N PHE A 947 6.76 24.68 27.41
CA PHE A 947 5.88 24.10 28.41
C PHE A 947 4.75 23.35 27.72
N ILE A 948 4.56 22.10 28.12
CA ILE A 948 3.49 21.22 27.66
C ILE A 948 2.58 20.94 28.85
N LYS A 949 1.28 21.13 28.70
CA LYS A 949 0.28 20.87 29.74
C LYS A 949 -0.95 20.17 29.18
N HIS A 950 -1.57 19.32 29.99
CA HIS A 950 -2.88 18.75 29.68
C HIS A 950 -3.94 19.85 29.63
N GLN A 951 -4.68 19.91 28.53
CA GLN A 951 -5.87 20.74 28.42
C GLN A 951 -7.01 20.09 29.21
N ARG A 952 -7.94 20.89 29.75
CA ARG A 952 -9.10 20.32 30.42
C ARG A 952 -10.06 19.79 29.36
N ILE A 953 -10.69 18.65 29.62
CA ILE A 953 -11.68 18.04 28.70
C ILE A 953 -12.80 19.04 28.35
N SER A 954 -13.20 19.92 29.27
CA SER A 954 -14.20 20.97 29.00
C SER A 954 -13.80 21.99 27.94
N ASP A 955 -12.50 22.08 27.66
CA ASP A 955 -11.90 23.08 26.79
C ASP A 955 -11.44 22.43 25.48
N TYR A 956 -11.73 21.13 25.26
CA TYR A 956 -11.36 20.43 24.03
C TYR A 956 -12.06 21.03 22.83
N SER A 957 -11.43 20.94 21.66
CA SER A 957 -12.11 21.27 20.42
C SER A 957 -13.32 20.37 20.19
N GLU A 958 -14.35 20.88 19.50
CA GLU A 958 -15.58 20.13 19.21
C GLU A 958 -15.29 18.80 18.51
N ALA A 959 -14.34 18.78 17.57
CA ALA A 959 -13.90 17.56 16.90
C ALA A 959 -13.27 16.54 17.88
N SER A 960 -12.47 17.00 18.84
CA SER A 960 -11.86 16.13 19.86
C SER A 960 -12.85 15.61 20.90
N HIS A 961 -13.95 16.33 21.14
CA HIS A 961 -15.00 15.85 22.04
C HIS A 961 -15.58 14.52 21.57
N TYR A 962 -15.93 14.40 20.27
CA TYR A 962 -16.39 13.14 19.68
C TYR A 962 -15.36 12.00 19.77
N LEU A 963 -14.07 12.36 19.74
CA LEU A 963 -12.95 11.41 19.78
C LEU A 963 -12.55 10.99 21.20
N SER A 964 -12.85 11.81 22.20
CA SER A 964 -12.54 11.52 23.61
C SER A 964 -13.33 10.32 24.16
N ASP A 965 -14.44 9.99 23.52
CA ASP A 965 -15.29 8.83 23.87
C ASP A 965 -14.86 7.53 23.18
N LEU A 966 -14.01 7.59 22.14
CA LEU A 966 -13.48 6.43 21.41
C LEU A 966 -12.29 5.81 22.16
N ARG A 967 -12.57 5.24 23.32
CA ARG A 967 -11.60 4.47 24.11
C ARG A 967 -11.22 3.18 23.39
N PHE A 968 -10.00 2.71 23.62
CA PHE A 968 -9.50 1.44 23.08
C PHE A 968 -9.41 1.38 21.55
N SER A 969 -8.97 2.47 20.94
CA SER A 969 -8.72 2.47 19.50
C SER A 969 -7.34 1.91 19.18
N SER A 970 -7.27 0.99 18.22
CA SER A 970 -6.02 0.38 17.75
C SER A 970 -5.21 1.32 16.84
N ASP A 971 -5.87 2.19 16.07
CA ASP A 971 -5.24 3.28 15.33
C ASP A 971 -6.24 4.44 15.10
N VAL A 972 -5.72 5.67 15.13
CA VAL A 972 -6.48 6.90 14.88
C VAL A 972 -5.69 7.80 13.95
N LYS A 973 -6.39 8.41 12.98
CA LYS A 973 -5.85 9.46 12.11
C LYS A 973 -6.81 10.63 12.02
N MET A 974 -6.28 11.85 12.08
CA MET A 974 -7.03 13.08 11.90
C MET A 974 -6.47 13.86 10.71
N GLY A 975 -7.36 14.19 9.77
CA GLY A 975 -7.11 15.05 8.63
C GLY A 975 -7.57 16.48 8.91
N PHE A 976 -6.83 17.44 8.39
CA PHE A 976 -7.09 18.87 8.56
C PHE A 976 -7.26 19.53 7.20
N ASN A 977 -8.19 20.48 7.08
CA ASN A 977 -8.25 21.37 5.91
C ASN A 977 -7.46 22.65 6.22
N GLU A 978 -6.36 22.89 5.53
CA GLU A 978 -5.58 24.12 5.69
C GLU A 978 -6.11 25.25 4.80
N ASN A 979 -6.91 26.15 5.37
CA ASN A 979 -7.20 27.45 4.77
C ASN A 979 -6.34 28.55 5.42
N ARG A 980 -5.98 29.60 4.66
CA ARG A 980 -4.90 30.60 4.91
C ARG A 980 -4.76 31.21 6.33
N THR A 981 -5.72 31.00 7.24
CA THR A 981 -5.66 31.48 8.63
C THR A 981 -6.22 30.52 9.69
N LEU A 982 -6.96 29.48 9.29
CA LEU A 982 -7.67 28.52 10.15
C LEU A 982 -7.49 27.12 9.54
N SER A 983 -7.06 26.15 10.34
CA SER A 983 -7.09 24.75 9.94
C SER A 983 -7.93 24.00 10.95
N ASP A 984 -9.15 23.71 10.54
CA ASP A 984 -10.11 22.95 11.32
C ASP A 984 -9.97 21.46 10.94
N ALA A 985 -10.21 20.59 11.92
CA ALA A 985 -10.25 19.16 11.66
C ALA A 985 -11.35 18.90 10.62
N SER A 986 -10.97 18.40 9.45
CA SER A 986 -11.88 18.17 8.33
C SER A 986 -12.36 16.74 8.27
N SER A 987 -11.60 15.81 8.85
CA SER A 987 -11.97 14.40 8.92
C SER A 987 -11.19 13.68 10.00
N PHE A 988 -11.75 12.59 10.52
CA PHE A 988 -11.02 11.63 11.32
C PHE A 988 -11.47 10.21 11.03
N ALA A 989 -10.58 9.26 11.29
CA ALA A 989 -10.86 7.84 11.27
C ALA A 989 -10.24 7.18 12.50
N ALA A 990 -10.96 6.23 13.08
CA ALA A 990 -10.55 5.45 14.23
C ALA A 990 -10.95 3.99 14.05
N VAL A 991 -10.13 3.07 14.53
CA VAL A 991 -10.41 1.62 14.54
C VAL A 991 -10.59 1.17 15.98
N ASN A 992 -11.70 0.52 16.33
CA ASN A 992 -11.89 -0.02 17.68
C ASN A 992 -11.18 -1.38 17.88
N GLU A 993 -11.30 -1.99 19.07
CA GLU A 993 -10.74 -3.33 19.36
C GLU A 993 -11.39 -4.44 18.53
N ASP A 994 -12.66 -4.28 18.16
CA ASP A 994 -13.43 -5.25 17.36
C ASP A 994 -13.10 -5.18 15.85
N GLY A 995 -12.33 -4.17 15.43
CA GLY A 995 -11.94 -3.93 14.04
C GLY A 995 -12.92 -3.07 13.23
N ASP A 996 -13.94 -2.51 13.87
CA ASP A 996 -14.86 -1.56 13.24
C ASP A 996 -14.15 -0.23 13.02
N VAL A 997 -14.47 0.39 11.89
CA VAL A 997 -13.88 1.66 11.47
C VAL A 997 -14.93 2.74 11.58
N THR A 998 -14.67 3.72 12.42
CA THR A 998 -15.49 4.93 12.55
C THR A 998 -14.82 6.06 11.81
N ILE A 999 -15.55 6.74 10.94
CA ILE A 999 -15.10 7.89 10.17
C ILE A 999 -16.05 9.04 10.40
N MET A 1000 -15.51 10.23 10.62
CA MET A 1000 -16.29 11.46 10.57
C MET A 1000 -15.60 12.45 9.65
N TYR A 1001 -16.38 13.30 8.98
CA TYR A 1001 -15.88 14.36 8.13
C TYR A 1001 -16.79 15.58 8.18
N LEU A 1002 -16.18 16.75 7.99
CA LEU A 1002 -16.86 18.03 8.01
C LEU A 1002 -17.53 18.27 6.65
N HIS A 1003 -18.84 18.46 6.67
CA HIS A 1003 -19.63 18.93 5.54
C HIS A 1003 -20.00 20.40 5.76
N HIS A 1004 -19.87 21.23 4.72
CA HIS A 1004 -20.23 22.63 4.79
C HIS A 1004 -21.57 22.85 4.08
N ASP A 1005 -22.59 23.23 4.84
CA ASP A 1005 -23.90 23.61 4.32
C ASP A 1005 -24.21 25.04 4.74
N ASP A 1006 -24.55 25.91 3.77
CA ASP A 1006 -24.87 27.33 3.96
C ASP A 1006 -23.94 28.16 4.89
N GLY A 1007 -22.68 27.72 5.06
CA GLY A 1007 -21.67 28.40 5.87
C GLY A 1007 -21.50 27.89 7.31
N GLU A 1008 -22.35 26.97 7.78
CA GLU A 1008 -22.14 26.21 9.01
C GLU A 1008 -21.56 24.82 8.70
N GLY A 1009 -20.57 24.39 9.49
CA GLY A 1009 -19.92 23.09 9.32
C GLY A 1009 -20.57 22.04 10.21
N ILE A 1010 -21.13 20.98 9.62
CA ILE A 1010 -21.71 19.84 10.36
C ILE A 1010 -20.79 18.63 10.17
N PHE A 1011 -20.47 17.93 11.26
CA PHE A 1011 -19.75 16.66 11.17
C PHE A 1011 -20.73 15.52 10.84
N LEU A 1012 -20.51 14.88 9.68
CA LEU A 1012 -21.18 13.65 9.31
C LEU A 1012 -20.32 12.47 9.76
N GLY A 1013 -20.95 11.48 10.37
CA GLY A 1013 -20.29 10.28 10.88
C GLY A 1013 -20.85 9.01 10.26
N ALA A 1014 -19.97 8.05 10.00
CA ALA A 1014 -20.32 6.72 9.56
C ALA A 1014 -19.40 5.70 10.22
N GLN A 1015 -19.96 4.54 10.57
CA GLN A 1015 -19.21 3.41 11.11
C GLN A 1015 -19.44 2.21 10.21
N PHE A 1016 -18.39 1.43 9.97
CA PHE A 1016 -18.50 0.20 9.20
C PHE A 1016 -17.70 -0.94 9.80
N ALA A 1017 -18.31 -2.13 9.70
CA ALA A 1017 -17.79 -3.40 10.19
C ALA A 1017 -17.59 -4.37 9.00
N GLY A 1018 -16.96 -5.53 9.26
CA GLY A 1018 -16.82 -6.60 8.26
C GLY A 1018 -15.53 -6.53 7.42
N LEU A 1019 -14.57 -5.69 7.80
CA LEU A 1019 -13.23 -5.77 7.23
C LEU A 1019 -12.36 -6.81 7.97
N PRO A 1020 -11.47 -7.50 7.24
CA PRO A 1020 -10.40 -8.29 7.84
C PRO A 1020 -9.57 -7.39 8.77
N SER A 1021 -9.07 -7.95 9.89
CA SER A 1021 -8.35 -7.21 10.94
C SER A 1021 -7.45 -6.10 10.37
N VAL A 1022 -7.85 -4.86 10.67
CA VAL A 1022 -7.21 -3.63 10.19
C VAL A 1022 -5.85 -3.49 10.86
N THR A 1023 -4.81 -3.29 10.07
CA THR A 1023 -3.42 -3.20 10.54
C THR A 1023 -2.96 -1.76 10.72
N GLY A 1024 -3.63 -0.81 10.09
CA GLY A 1024 -3.34 0.61 10.25
C GLY A 1024 -4.16 1.50 9.33
N LEU A 1025 -4.26 2.75 9.74
CA LEU A 1025 -4.84 3.85 8.98
C LEU A 1025 -3.73 4.79 8.53
N SER A 1026 -3.95 5.51 7.45
CA SER A 1026 -3.09 6.60 7.03
C SER A 1026 -3.92 7.67 6.35
N LEU A 1027 -3.46 8.93 6.43
CA LEU A 1027 -4.10 10.00 5.68
C LEU A 1027 -3.82 9.80 4.20
N ALA A 1028 -4.84 9.96 3.36
CA ALA A 1028 -4.60 10.11 1.93
C ALA A 1028 -3.90 11.45 1.62
N ASP A 1029 -3.89 12.39 2.59
CA ASP A 1029 -3.32 13.75 2.59
C ASP A 1029 -3.21 14.34 1.19
N ILE A 1030 -4.37 14.59 0.59
CA ILE A 1030 -4.46 15.36 -0.64
C ILE A 1030 -4.89 16.77 -0.28
N SER A 1031 -3.98 17.55 0.32
CA SER A 1031 -4.19 18.99 0.45
C SER A 1031 -4.68 19.59 -0.88
N SER A 1032 -5.76 20.36 -0.82
CA SER A 1032 -6.22 21.21 -1.92
C SER A 1032 -5.26 22.39 -2.00
N ALA A 1033 -4.06 22.15 -2.53
CA ALA A 1033 -3.22 23.24 -2.96
C ALA A 1033 -4.04 24.10 -3.92
N GLU A 1034 -4.43 25.28 -3.44
CA GLU A 1034 -4.94 26.42 -4.20
C GLU A 1034 -6.42 26.43 -4.62
N GLN A 1035 -7.36 26.42 -3.65
CA GLN A 1035 -8.67 27.09 -3.83
C GLN A 1035 -8.58 28.63 -3.56
N ASN A 1036 -7.46 29.27 -3.93
CA ASN A 1036 -7.38 30.72 -3.89
C ASN A 1036 -7.74 31.31 -5.26
N GLY A 1037 -9.00 31.74 -5.42
CA GLY A 1037 -9.46 32.98 -6.09
C GLY A 1037 -8.89 33.46 -7.43
N ALA A 1038 -7.94 32.76 -8.06
CA ALA A 1038 -7.60 32.90 -9.45
C ALA A 1038 -8.34 31.75 -10.15
N GLU A 1039 -9.28 32.11 -11.01
CA GLU A 1039 -10.05 31.19 -11.84
C GLU A 1039 -9.18 30.01 -12.32
N ILE A 1040 -9.76 28.81 -12.21
CA ILE A 1040 -9.24 27.53 -12.68
C ILE A 1040 -8.77 27.67 -14.14
N MET A 1041 -7.51 28.06 -14.33
CA MET A 1041 -6.87 28.23 -15.63
C MET A 1041 -5.97 27.00 -15.86
N GLY A 1042 -6.51 26.02 -16.60
CA GLY A 1042 -5.76 24.95 -17.26
C GLY A 1042 -4.98 23.98 -16.36
N GLY A 1043 -5.65 23.27 -15.45
CA GLY A 1043 -5.02 22.28 -14.57
C GLY A 1043 -4.32 21.13 -15.32
N LEU A 1044 -3.06 20.86 -14.95
CA LEU A 1044 -2.37 19.63 -15.32
C LEU A 1044 -3.24 18.43 -14.93
N ASN A 1045 -3.38 17.44 -15.82
CA ASN A 1045 -4.10 16.21 -15.50
C ASN A 1045 -5.58 16.45 -15.10
N ARG A 1046 -6.24 17.46 -15.70
CA ARG A 1046 -7.60 17.96 -15.37
C ARG A 1046 -8.67 16.87 -15.17
N THR A 1047 -8.64 15.79 -15.94
CA THR A 1047 -9.58 14.66 -15.79
C THR A 1047 -9.54 14.07 -14.37
N TYR A 1048 -8.34 13.98 -13.79
CA TYR A 1048 -8.14 13.50 -12.43
C TYR A 1048 -8.56 14.55 -11.39
N THR A 1049 -8.32 15.84 -11.65
CA THR A 1049 -8.84 16.91 -10.78
C THR A 1049 -10.37 16.90 -10.70
N GLN A 1050 -11.06 16.66 -11.82
CA GLN A 1050 -12.53 16.57 -11.88
C GLN A 1050 -13.09 15.37 -11.12
N LEU A 1051 -12.39 14.24 -11.15
CA LEU A 1051 -12.76 13.06 -10.37
C LEU A 1051 -12.57 13.28 -8.86
N ARG A 1052 -11.59 14.10 -8.44
CA ARG A 1052 -11.44 14.53 -7.04
C ARG A 1052 -12.58 15.45 -6.59
N GLU A 1053 -13.14 16.25 -7.49
CA GLU A 1053 -14.35 17.06 -7.20
C GLU A 1053 -15.58 16.16 -6.99
N LYS A 1054 -15.59 14.95 -7.57
CA LYS A 1054 -16.64 13.95 -7.36
C LYS A 1054 -16.42 13.08 -6.12
N PHE A 1055 -15.18 12.66 -5.87
CA PHE A 1055 -14.79 11.81 -4.75
C PHE A 1055 -13.68 12.49 -3.94
N MET A 1056 -13.99 12.90 -2.72
CA MET A 1056 -13.01 13.47 -1.80
C MET A 1056 -12.32 12.34 -1.02
N PRO A 1057 -11.02 12.08 -1.26
CA PRO A 1057 -10.29 11.04 -0.54
C PRO A 1057 -10.00 11.50 0.89
N LEU A 1058 -10.21 10.59 1.84
CA LEU A 1058 -10.05 10.85 3.27
C LEU A 1058 -8.86 10.04 3.83
N PHE A 1059 -8.96 8.72 3.78
CA PHE A 1059 -8.02 7.81 4.46
C PHE A 1059 -7.62 6.62 3.58
N LEU A 1060 -6.44 6.10 3.84
CA LEU A 1060 -6.01 4.77 3.43
C LEU A 1060 -6.21 3.81 4.59
N LEU A 1061 -6.74 2.63 4.29
CA LEU A 1061 -6.98 1.57 5.25
C LEU A 1061 -6.22 0.32 4.82
N ASN A 1062 -5.44 -0.25 5.74
CA ASN A 1062 -4.64 -1.45 5.52
C ASN A 1062 -5.20 -2.64 6.29
N THR A 1063 -5.09 -3.83 5.72
CA THR A 1063 -5.58 -5.06 6.35
C THR A 1063 -4.54 -6.16 6.42
N SER A 1064 -4.68 -7.00 7.44
CA SER A 1064 -3.83 -8.17 7.72
C SER A 1064 -3.87 -9.24 6.62
N ASN A 1065 -4.93 -9.28 5.80
CA ASN A 1065 -5.03 -10.22 4.67
C ASN A 1065 -4.50 -9.65 3.34
N GLY A 1066 -3.85 -8.47 3.38
CA GLY A 1066 -3.16 -7.91 2.23
C GLY A 1066 -3.94 -6.88 1.42
N GLY A 1067 -5.07 -6.41 1.95
CA GLY A 1067 -5.86 -5.35 1.37
C GLY A 1067 -5.31 -3.96 1.68
N CYS A 1068 -5.45 -3.05 0.73
CA CYS A 1068 -5.24 -1.61 0.92
C CYS A 1068 -6.41 -0.90 0.24
N TYR A 1069 -7.14 -0.08 0.99
CA TYR A 1069 -8.39 0.55 0.56
C TYR A 1069 -8.30 2.06 0.69
N LEU A 1070 -8.86 2.78 -0.28
CA LEU A 1070 -9.10 4.21 -0.21
C LEU A 1070 -10.52 4.46 0.28
N VAL A 1071 -10.67 5.21 1.36
CA VAL A 1071 -11.95 5.69 1.85
C VAL A 1071 -12.15 7.13 1.40
N SER A 1072 -13.26 7.39 0.71
CA SER A 1072 -13.63 8.69 0.14
C SER A 1072 -15.09 9.04 0.47
N THR A 1073 -15.49 10.29 0.23
CA THR A 1073 -16.89 10.74 0.31
C THR A 1073 -17.31 11.46 -0.98
N ILE A 1074 -18.60 11.47 -1.30
CA ILE A 1074 -19.16 12.17 -2.47
C ILE A 1074 -19.76 13.50 -1.97
N ILE A 1075 -19.23 14.62 -2.42
CA ILE A 1075 -19.65 15.93 -1.89
C ILE A 1075 -20.96 16.44 -2.54
N SER A 1076 -21.32 15.95 -3.72
CA SER A 1076 -22.46 16.46 -4.51
C SER A 1076 -23.60 15.45 -4.59
N GLN A 1077 -24.81 15.86 -4.19
CA GLN A 1077 -26.04 15.06 -4.29
C GLN A 1077 -26.29 14.52 -5.70
N ARG A 1078 -26.10 15.36 -6.73
CA ARG A 1078 -26.20 14.92 -8.13
C ARG A 1078 -25.21 13.79 -8.46
N THR A 1079 -23.98 13.88 -7.95
CA THR A 1079 -22.97 12.84 -8.19
C THR A 1079 -23.35 11.56 -7.45
N LEU A 1080 -23.96 11.67 -6.26
CA LEU A 1080 -24.48 10.55 -5.50
C LEU A 1080 -25.66 9.87 -6.23
N GLU A 1081 -26.59 10.63 -6.80
CA GLU A 1081 -27.71 10.11 -7.60
C GLU A 1081 -27.22 9.42 -8.88
N GLU A 1082 -26.34 10.08 -9.66
CA GLU A 1082 -25.69 9.48 -10.85
C GLU A 1082 -24.99 8.16 -10.48
N PHE A 1083 -24.39 8.12 -9.29
CA PHE A 1083 -23.70 6.95 -8.76
C PHE A 1083 -24.67 5.82 -8.35
N ILE A 1084 -25.75 6.14 -7.65
CA ILE A 1084 -26.81 5.19 -7.24
C ILE A 1084 -27.50 4.62 -8.49
N GLU A 1085 -27.85 5.45 -9.48
CA GLU A 1085 -28.49 5.00 -10.73
C GLU A 1085 -27.58 4.07 -11.53
N ALA A 1086 -26.28 4.39 -11.64
CA ALA A 1086 -25.30 3.54 -12.32
C ALA A 1086 -25.03 2.21 -11.60
N SER A 1087 -25.32 2.15 -10.28
CA SER A 1087 -25.17 0.94 -9.46
C SER A 1087 -26.29 -0.09 -9.61
N GLY A 1088 -27.38 0.25 -10.32
CA GLY A 1088 -28.35 -0.67 -10.91
C GLY A 1088 -28.83 -1.84 -10.05
N THR A 1089 -29.92 -1.64 -9.30
CA THR A 1089 -30.92 -2.66 -8.87
C THR A 1089 -30.45 -4.08 -8.56
N SER A 1090 -29.28 -4.23 -7.93
CA SER A 1090 -28.95 -5.41 -7.16
C SER A 1090 -29.24 -5.05 -5.71
N GLU A 1091 -30.32 -5.59 -5.14
CA GLU A 1091 -30.59 -5.52 -3.70
C GLU A 1091 -29.37 -6.10 -2.93
N THR A 1092 -28.40 -5.25 -2.61
CA THR A 1092 -27.40 -5.52 -1.59
C THR A 1092 -28.08 -5.26 -0.25
N SER A 1093 -28.60 -6.33 0.32
CA SER A 1093 -29.17 -6.44 1.67
C SER A 1093 -28.10 -6.21 2.76
N VAL A 1094 -27.46 -5.04 2.76
CA VAL A 1094 -26.54 -4.56 3.82
C VAL A 1094 -27.31 -3.69 4.84
N ARG A 1095 -28.65 -3.63 4.73
CA ARG A 1095 -29.53 -2.79 5.56
C ARG A 1095 -29.73 -3.25 7.01
N GLU A 1096 -29.29 -4.44 7.42
CA GLU A 1096 -29.70 -4.99 8.72
C GLU A 1096 -28.63 -5.00 9.83
N HIS A 1097 -27.39 -4.57 9.58
CA HIS A 1097 -26.32 -4.63 10.60
C HIS A 1097 -25.55 -3.32 10.79
N LEU A 1098 -26.14 -2.18 10.42
CA LEU A 1098 -25.52 -0.86 10.54
C LEU A 1098 -26.49 0.11 11.19
N ASN A 1099 -25.98 0.91 12.12
CA ASN A 1099 -26.70 2.08 12.64
C ASN A 1099 -26.40 3.30 11.75
N CYS A 1100 -26.50 3.11 10.43
CA CYS A 1100 -26.24 4.11 9.39
C CYS A 1100 -27.23 3.83 8.24
N GLU A 1101 -27.94 4.85 7.75
CA GLU A 1101 -29.05 4.64 6.81
C GLU A 1101 -28.60 4.22 5.40
N GLU A 1102 -27.38 4.52 4.95
CA GLU A 1102 -26.83 3.98 3.69
C GLU A 1102 -25.31 3.73 3.72
N MET A 1103 -24.89 2.53 3.28
CA MET A 1103 -23.50 2.20 2.98
C MET A 1103 -23.44 1.51 1.61
N HIS A 1104 -22.52 1.95 0.76
CA HIS A 1104 -22.27 1.31 -0.54
C HIS A 1104 -20.85 0.75 -0.60
N LEU A 1105 -20.74 -0.59 -0.56
CA LEU A 1105 -19.49 -1.33 -0.65
C LEU A 1105 -19.30 -1.87 -2.08
N PHE A 1106 -18.17 -1.60 -2.71
CA PHE A 1106 -17.93 -1.97 -4.12
C PHE A 1106 -16.97 -3.14 -4.27
N GLY A 1107 -17.36 -4.10 -5.11
CA GLY A 1107 -16.47 -5.10 -5.71
C GLY A 1107 -15.90 -4.60 -7.05
N SER A 1108 -14.90 -5.33 -7.55
CA SER A 1108 -14.17 -5.11 -8.82
C SER A 1108 -15.03 -5.09 -10.10
N ASP A 1109 -16.32 -5.42 -9.99
CA ASP A 1109 -17.20 -5.80 -11.10
C ASP A 1109 -18.37 -4.81 -11.28
N HIS A 1110 -18.33 -3.69 -10.56
CA HIS A 1110 -19.27 -2.58 -10.71
C HIS A 1110 -19.03 -1.83 -12.04
N LYS A 1111 -20.06 -1.27 -12.69
CA LYS A 1111 -19.89 -0.47 -13.93
C LYS A 1111 -19.06 0.80 -13.70
N LEU A 1112 -19.23 1.42 -12.53
CA LEU A 1112 -18.33 2.45 -12.01
C LEU A 1112 -17.12 1.87 -11.27
N ALA A 1113 -16.75 0.59 -11.44
CA ALA A 1113 -15.40 0.08 -11.14
C ALA A 1113 -14.50 0.15 -12.40
N ASP A 1114 -15.12 0.14 -13.59
CA ASP A 1114 -14.44 0.36 -14.87
C ASP A 1114 -14.10 1.83 -15.13
N GLU A 1115 -14.88 2.80 -14.63
CA GLU A 1115 -14.51 4.22 -14.65
C GLU A 1115 -13.30 4.56 -13.71
N PRO A 1116 -13.22 4.00 -12.48
CA PRO A 1116 -12.06 4.02 -11.60
C PRO A 1116 -11.01 2.93 -11.88
N LYS A 1117 -11.03 2.27 -13.04
CA LYS A 1117 -9.76 1.81 -13.64
C LYS A 1117 -8.80 2.99 -13.90
N ASN A 1118 -9.33 4.22 -13.79
CA ASN A 1118 -8.60 5.49 -13.72
C ASN A 1118 -8.56 6.10 -12.30
N CYS A 1119 -8.73 5.28 -11.25
CA CYS A 1119 -8.66 5.75 -9.86
C CYS A 1119 -7.35 6.49 -9.65
N ILE A 1120 -7.52 7.72 -9.20
CA ILE A 1120 -6.47 8.66 -8.89
C ILE A 1120 -5.68 8.09 -7.73
N PHE A 1121 -4.50 7.53 -8.05
CA PHE A 1121 -3.38 7.65 -7.15
C PHE A 1121 -2.98 9.12 -7.19
N GLY A 1122 -3.62 9.87 -6.31
CA GLY A 1122 -3.45 11.31 -6.21
C GLY A 1122 -2.15 11.61 -5.54
#